data_AF-A0A4P5TWG9-F1
#
_entry.id   AF-A0A4P5TWG9-F1
#
_cell.length_a   1.000
_cell.length_b   1.000
_cell.length_c   1.000
_cell.angle_alpha   90.00
_cell.angle_beta   90.00
_cell.angle_gamma   90.00
#
_symmetry.space_group_name_H-M   'P 1'
#
loop_
_entity.id
_entity.type
_entity.pdbx_description
1 polymer ?
#
loop_
_entity_poly.entity_id
_entity_poly.type
_entity_poly.pdbx_seq_one_letter_code
_entity_poly.pdbx_strand_id
1 'polypeptide(L)'
;MLTKFNLKKFKQLIFKIIVLFALFFSNEVSAISVNTGFESGFTEWTASGTGWLVNNALSNLRSGLKSIRLNTNSTAYRKISNTFLTKTVNNNVENNVTFTIYVKADDATSQIKLGIYDVNLGTEILQSGTSTASTGGFTELTYSITGIVGHTYYPLLYAANSIAGIVNIYLDDVQFFTSAFNLPDAVSPSKPTTLSATCTSNSINLGIIPGTDSESGIAGLLIIRKLGIFSDNPIILNKTNYSSVSSLIGPMFISGYKVVYNDTVVSNYIDTSITAGKYTYLVYMRDEAGNYTSLNLAARIWVFDGINLTNQITINTELDGLYLPPTCQLTIGTTSAIANVTIRIGALIHIGGSIFDYGSFNNTAEGSLTFDAGSNYRYIRNGNSLYPIVNANWEAGSNCLITGVTNSPPLGTGQLFGNFSWDCVGQNIDVDIDTAFGTSGSFTLLHTGGNTTPKTIWLNGNTKIKGDIIRVGGTLNVRANSNVYLNGSVTQNINIAMTFHKLTIDNSVGVKLKKSVFIDSTLFLNNGQLNINGFILKILNNATISRANGSLSASPAIPSNYNLIYTQPNTTSFELTSAFTKLTNLTINTSGVVTLTKHANVNGLLTFVNGIISTDIYELRIFNTSTTAITGYNINSYVNGILNRFVSGSGLYNFPVGSSSNYELVKVDLNGTVGINNIKAVFNQSNPGVIPAGLTINNSNVLDLLDYGYWTVTPNSQPISGDYCITCCMGGAFNGPTSALQYGIVKRENNSAPWQSIGQHSNSTQSVSGGTITAKRSGLSSFSDFGIGFGGESLPISVSLFELSKENQNAVLNWTTATELNNDHFDIERGFINDDMTVEFKKIGEVSGKGTSNSATNYQFTSKQNVHSGIIYFRLRQVDVNGNYTYSEIKSLFFAAPPFVISDLYPNPTDDNFNFEVETNSEKEITIKLINSAGQLMFEENRTIMEGFNSININVENLPRGIYNVELVDENNLLIQSKKIVKY
;
A
#
# COMPACT_ATOMS: atom_id res chain seq x y z
N MET A 1 -17.96 27.11 -4.68
CA MET A 1 -18.11 27.47 -6.11
C MET A 1 -16.75 27.97 -6.62
N LEU A 2 -15.78 27.05 -6.78
CA LEU A 2 -14.49 27.33 -7.41
C LEU A 2 -14.66 27.12 -8.91
N THR A 3 -14.29 28.08 -9.74
CA THR A 3 -13.78 27.84 -11.11
C THR A 3 -13.42 29.14 -11.82
N LYS A 4 -12.47 29.01 -12.76
CA LYS A 4 -11.98 30.00 -13.75
C LYS A 4 -10.86 30.93 -13.29
N PHE A 5 -9.76 30.32 -12.85
CA PHE A 5 -8.43 30.90 -13.12
C PHE A 5 -8.22 30.93 -14.64
N ASN A 6 -8.17 32.12 -15.22
CA ASN A 6 -8.11 32.33 -16.66
C ASN A 6 -6.67 32.14 -17.16
N LEU A 7 -6.33 30.88 -17.51
CA LEU A 7 -5.00 30.43 -17.96
C LEU A 7 -4.39 31.30 -19.07
N LYS A 8 -5.22 31.97 -19.88
CA LYS A 8 -4.79 32.83 -20.99
C LYS A 8 -4.14 34.14 -20.51
N LYS A 9 -4.66 34.73 -19.42
CA LYS A 9 -4.06 35.93 -18.80
C LYS A 9 -2.77 35.59 -18.05
N PHE A 10 -2.71 34.42 -17.42
CA PHE A 10 -1.49 33.96 -16.75
C PHE A 10 -0.36 33.64 -17.74
N LYS A 11 -0.67 33.00 -18.89
CA LYS A 11 0.28 32.80 -19.98
C LYS A 11 0.74 34.11 -20.63
N GLN A 12 -0.15 35.09 -20.81
CA GLN A 12 0.25 36.41 -21.32
C GLN A 12 1.09 37.20 -20.32
N LEU A 13 0.84 37.06 -19.02
CA LEU A 13 1.64 37.70 -17.97
C LEU A 13 3.02 37.05 -17.87
N ILE A 14 3.12 35.72 -17.95
CA ILE A 14 4.40 35.01 -18.03
C ILE A 14 5.14 35.36 -19.32
N PHE A 15 4.46 35.40 -20.47
CA PHE A 15 5.09 35.79 -21.73
C PHE A 15 5.56 37.25 -21.72
N LYS A 16 4.78 38.17 -21.12
CA LYS A 16 5.22 39.55 -20.91
C LYS A 16 6.35 39.65 -19.91
N ILE A 17 6.36 38.86 -18.83
CA ILE A 17 7.47 38.84 -17.85
C ILE A 17 8.73 38.24 -18.48
N ILE A 18 8.61 37.21 -19.32
CA ILE A 18 9.74 36.61 -20.08
C ILE A 18 10.27 37.60 -21.13
N VAL A 19 9.39 38.31 -21.84
CA VAL A 19 9.80 39.36 -22.80
C VAL A 19 10.38 40.58 -22.09
N LEU A 20 9.86 40.95 -20.91
CA LEU A 20 10.41 42.04 -20.09
C LEU A 20 11.75 41.64 -19.47
N PHE A 21 11.93 40.38 -19.05
CA PHE A 21 13.24 39.84 -18.63
C PHE A 21 14.23 39.77 -19.79
N ALA A 22 13.78 39.46 -21.01
CA ALA A 22 14.62 39.49 -22.21
C ALA A 22 15.03 40.92 -22.63
N LEU A 23 14.22 41.93 -22.30
CA LEU A 23 14.52 43.35 -22.57
C LEU A 23 15.44 44.00 -21.52
N PHE A 24 15.62 43.39 -20.34
CA PHE A 24 16.50 43.92 -19.29
C PHE A 24 17.96 43.40 -19.35
N PHE A 25 18.30 42.57 -20.35
CA PHE A 25 19.67 42.12 -20.64
C PHE A 25 20.14 42.52 -22.06
N SER A 26 19.71 43.68 -22.57
CA SER A 26 20.17 44.21 -23.87
C SER A 26 21.14 45.38 -23.75
N ASN A 27 21.97 45.40 -22.70
CA ASN A 27 23.22 46.15 -22.60
C ASN A 27 24.20 45.15 -21.96
N GLU A 28 25.17 44.57 -22.65
CA GLU A 28 26.20 45.19 -23.47
C GLU A 28 26.41 44.38 -24.76
N VAL A 29 26.33 45.04 -25.92
CA VAL A 29 27.07 44.56 -27.09
C VAL A 29 28.52 44.98 -26.86
N SER A 30 29.24 44.24 -26.02
CA SER A 30 30.70 44.26 -26.05
C SER A 30 31.11 43.39 -27.23
N ALA A 31 31.20 44.05 -28.39
CA ALA A 31 31.81 43.46 -29.56
C ALA A 31 33.14 42.81 -29.15
N ILE A 32 33.28 41.51 -29.44
CA ILE A 32 34.56 40.81 -29.47
C ILE A 32 35.43 41.56 -30.50
N SER A 33 36.16 42.57 -30.03
CA SER A 33 37.12 43.34 -30.83
C SER A 33 38.54 43.00 -30.41
N VAL A 34 38.76 41.79 -29.87
CA VAL A 34 40.10 41.34 -29.50
C VAL A 34 40.52 40.18 -30.40
N ASN A 35 41.33 40.52 -31.39
CA ASN A 35 41.95 39.66 -32.36
C ASN A 35 43.10 38.85 -31.76
N THR A 36 42.73 37.74 -31.17
CA THR A 36 43.72 36.83 -30.60
C THR A 36 44.33 35.86 -31.61
N GLY A 37 43.77 35.74 -32.82
CA GLY A 37 44.30 34.95 -33.94
C GLY A 37 44.99 35.78 -35.04
N PHE A 38 45.34 37.04 -34.78
CA PHE A 38 46.03 37.94 -35.73
C PHE A 38 45.36 38.20 -37.10
N GLU A 39 44.07 37.93 -37.23
CA GLU A 39 43.28 38.11 -38.46
C GLU A 39 43.12 39.57 -38.92
N SER A 40 43.11 40.53 -38.00
CA SER A 40 43.22 41.97 -38.27
C SER A 40 44.68 42.46 -38.39
N GLY A 41 45.68 41.58 -38.30
CA GLY A 41 47.09 41.95 -38.31
C GLY A 41 47.50 42.70 -37.03
N PHE A 42 48.14 43.86 -37.19
CA PHE A 42 48.65 44.68 -36.08
C PHE A 42 47.64 45.69 -35.51
N THR A 43 46.36 45.67 -35.93
CA THR A 43 45.38 46.68 -35.49
C THR A 43 45.28 46.83 -33.97
N GLU A 44 45.47 45.74 -33.22
CA GLU A 44 45.40 45.70 -31.76
C GLU A 44 46.73 45.30 -31.11
N TRP A 45 47.76 45.05 -31.92
CA TRP A 45 49.06 44.56 -31.48
C TRP A 45 50.14 45.59 -31.76
N THR A 46 50.82 46.03 -30.71
CA THR A 46 51.93 47.00 -30.80
C THR A 46 53.25 46.25 -30.77
N ALA A 47 54.00 46.32 -31.88
CA ALA A 47 55.32 45.73 -32.00
C ALA A 47 56.42 46.80 -31.88
N SER A 48 57.51 46.49 -31.18
CA SER A 48 58.70 47.33 -31.11
C SER A 48 59.88 46.69 -31.88
N GLY A 49 60.63 47.53 -32.60
CA GLY A 49 61.70 47.10 -33.49
C GLY A 49 61.22 46.75 -34.91
N THR A 50 62.16 46.52 -35.83
CA THR A 50 61.88 46.15 -37.23
C THR A 50 61.57 44.65 -37.37
N GLY A 51 61.12 44.19 -38.54
CA GLY A 51 61.02 42.76 -38.90
C GLY A 51 59.75 42.01 -38.46
N TRP A 52 58.84 42.65 -37.74
CA TRP A 52 57.48 42.14 -37.50
C TRP A 52 56.62 42.35 -38.75
N LEU A 53 55.98 41.27 -39.23
CA LEU A 53 55.21 41.24 -40.46
C LEU A 53 53.95 40.39 -40.27
N VAL A 54 52.90 40.71 -41.01
CA VAL A 54 51.72 39.84 -41.14
C VAL A 54 52.06 38.72 -42.13
N ASN A 55 51.75 37.48 -41.77
CA ASN A 55 51.93 36.31 -42.62
C ASN A 55 50.57 35.73 -43.03
N ASN A 56 50.40 35.46 -44.32
CA ASN A 56 49.19 34.85 -44.89
C ASN A 56 49.49 33.49 -45.57
N ALA A 57 50.72 32.97 -45.42
CA ALA A 57 51.11 31.73 -46.06
C ALA A 57 50.56 30.53 -45.27
N LEU A 58 49.70 29.73 -45.92
CA LEU A 58 48.98 28.59 -45.33
C LEU A 58 49.87 27.61 -44.55
N SER A 59 51.12 27.37 -44.98
CA SER A 59 52.06 26.48 -44.29
C SER A 59 52.52 26.98 -42.91
N ASN A 60 52.21 28.25 -42.58
CA ASN A 60 52.65 28.99 -41.40
C ASN A 60 51.48 29.67 -40.66
N LEU A 61 50.28 29.14 -40.86
CA LEU A 61 49.08 29.47 -40.08
C LEU A 61 48.74 28.27 -39.20
N ARG A 62 48.34 28.50 -37.95
CA ARG A 62 47.77 27.44 -37.10
C ARG A 62 46.29 27.31 -37.38
N SER A 63 45.60 28.45 -37.44
CA SER A 63 44.18 28.54 -37.76
C SER A 63 43.89 29.85 -38.51
N GLY A 64 42.69 29.99 -39.08
CA GLY A 64 42.27 31.23 -39.74
C GLY A 64 43.04 31.62 -41.01
N LEU A 65 43.23 32.92 -41.26
CA LEU A 65 43.80 33.48 -42.50
C LEU A 65 45.15 34.15 -42.30
N LYS A 66 45.52 34.54 -41.07
CA LYS A 66 46.74 35.31 -40.80
C LYS A 66 47.43 34.87 -39.52
N SER A 67 48.75 34.98 -39.51
CA SER A 67 49.59 34.88 -38.31
C SER A 67 50.57 36.06 -38.27
N ILE A 68 51.25 36.28 -37.15
CA ILE A 68 52.33 37.28 -37.08
C ILE A 68 53.67 36.57 -37.21
N ARG A 69 54.53 37.10 -38.08
CA ARG A 69 55.90 36.63 -38.29
C ARG A 69 56.90 37.68 -37.83
N LEU A 70 57.85 37.26 -37.01
CA LEU A 70 59.09 37.98 -36.79
C LEU A 70 60.20 37.41 -37.67
N ASN A 71 60.77 38.22 -38.55
CA ASN A 71 62.04 37.94 -39.21
C ASN A 71 63.17 38.65 -38.46
N THR A 72 64.05 37.89 -37.82
CA THR A 72 65.17 38.45 -37.05
C THR A 72 66.46 37.70 -37.31
N ASN A 73 67.56 38.44 -37.31
CA ASN A 73 68.92 37.93 -37.32
C ASN A 73 69.73 38.38 -36.09
N SER A 74 69.04 38.94 -35.10
CA SER A 74 69.64 39.59 -33.94
C SER A 74 69.38 38.79 -32.67
N THR A 75 70.36 38.83 -31.77
CA THR A 75 70.25 38.35 -30.38
C THR A 75 69.53 39.33 -29.45
N ALA A 76 69.22 40.54 -29.92
CA ALA A 76 68.39 41.48 -29.19
C ALA A 76 66.91 41.09 -29.29
N TYR A 77 66.23 41.02 -28.14
CA TYR A 77 64.80 40.76 -28.07
C TYR A 77 63.98 41.89 -28.67
N ARG A 78 63.01 41.53 -29.50
CA ARG A 78 61.97 42.42 -30.01
C ARG A 78 60.67 42.13 -29.30
N LYS A 79 59.95 43.19 -28.91
CA LYS A 79 58.71 43.09 -28.13
C LYS A 79 57.49 43.16 -29.05
N ILE A 80 56.45 42.41 -28.70
CA ILE A 80 55.09 42.65 -29.17
C ILE A 80 54.12 42.54 -27.99
N SER A 81 53.12 43.41 -27.92
CA SER A 81 52.13 43.45 -26.83
C SER A 81 50.74 43.81 -27.34
N ASN A 82 49.70 43.39 -26.63
CA ASN A 82 48.31 43.73 -26.96
C ASN A 82 47.65 44.43 -25.78
N THR A 83 47.46 45.75 -25.87
CA THR A 83 46.82 46.55 -24.81
C THR A 83 45.30 46.50 -24.84
N PHE A 84 44.70 45.89 -25.87
CA PHE A 84 43.25 45.67 -25.98
C PHE A 84 42.84 44.34 -25.34
N LEU A 85 43.78 43.37 -25.25
CA LEU A 85 43.58 42.09 -24.60
C LEU A 85 43.88 42.19 -23.09
N THR A 86 43.00 42.86 -22.36
CA THR A 86 43.14 43.07 -20.92
C THR A 86 42.27 42.12 -20.08
N LYS A 87 42.76 41.77 -18.89
CA LYS A 87 41.97 41.06 -17.87
C LYS A 87 42.18 41.68 -16.50
N THR A 88 41.09 41.90 -15.76
CA THR A 88 41.09 42.42 -14.39
C THR A 88 40.81 41.29 -13.42
N VAL A 89 41.63 41.16 -12.36
CA VAL A 89 41.39 40.15 -11.32
C VAL A 89 40.28 40.65 -10.39
N ASN A 90 39.13 39.98 -10.41
CA ASN A 90 37.93 40.45 -9.70
C ASN A 90 37.78 39.88 -8.28
N ASN A 91 38.41 38.74 -7.99
CA ASN A 91 38.27 38.05 -6.72
C ASN A 91 39.53 37.20 -6.41
N ASN A 92 39.58 36.65 -5.19
CA ASN A 92 40.71 35.81 -4.74
C ASN A 92 40.63 34.35 -5.24
N VAL A 93 39.54 33.95 -5.91
CA VAL A 93 39.34 32.59 -6.40
C VAL A 93 39.95 32.44 -7.78
N GLU A 94 39.62 33.33 -8.72
CA GLU A 94 40.14 33.38 -10.10
C GLU A 94 41.25 34.42 -10.22
N ASN A 95 42.29 34.28 -9.41
CA ASN A 95 43.35 35.29 -9.29
C ASN A 95 44.61 34.99 -10.12
N ASN A 96 44.71 33.84 -10.79
CA ASN A 96 45.86 33.57 -11.65
C ASN A 96 45.64 34.15 -13.05
N VAL A 97 46.52 35.06 -13.48
CA VAL A 97 46.50 35.68 -14.80
C VAL A 97 47.41 34.88 -15.72
N THR A 98 46.85 34.33 -16.78
CA THR A 98 47.54 33.38 -17.66
C THR A 98 47.57 33.89 -19.10
N PHE A 99 48.77 33.86 -19.69
CA PHE A 99 49.03 34.16 -21.09
C PHE A 99 49.48 32.89 -21.82
N THR A 100 48.76 32.51 -22.86
CA THR A 100 49.15 31.44 -23.78
C THR A 100 49.26 31.93 -25.21
N ILE A 101 50.14 31.31 -25.99
CA ILE A 101 50.34 31.61 -27.41
C ILE A 101 50.93 30.41 -28.13
N TYR A 102 50.56 30.22 -29.40
CA TYR A 102 51.19 29.22 -30.26
C TYR A 102 52.34 29.82 -31.04
N VAL A 103 53.48 29.13 -31.03
CA VAL A 103 54.70 29.58 -31.70
C VAL A 103 55.30 28.47 -32.57
N LYS A 104 55.82 28.86 -33.73
CA LYS A 104 56.57 28.00 -34.67
C LYS A 104 57.81 28.75 -35.13
N ALA A 105 58.91 28.07 -35.39
CA ALA A 105 60.07 28.67 -36.04
C ALA A 105 60.59 27.80 -37.19
N ASP A 106 61.37 28.41 -38.08
CA ASP A 106 62.02 27.68 -39.18
C ASP A 106 63.18 26.79 -38.67
N ASP A 107 63.80 27.15 -37.54
CA ASP A 107 64.88 26.39 -36.90
C ASP A 107 64.86 26.49 -35.35
N ALA A 108 65.72 25.72 -34.70
CA ALA A 108 65.81 25.62 -33.24
C ALA A 108 66.55 26.78 -32.55
N THR A 109 67.00 27.80 -33.31
CA THR A 109 67.79 28.92 -32.78
C THR A 109 66.94 30.05 -32.19
N SER A 110 65.60 29.95 -32.28
CA SER A 110 64.67 30.94 -31.73
C SER A 110 64.74 31.05 -30.19
N GLN A 111 64.60 32.26 -29.66
CA GLN A 111 64.45 32.50 -28.22
C GLN A 111 63.19 33.32 -27.96
N ILE A 112 62.31 32.83 -27.08
CA ILE A 112 61.02 33.44 -26.75
C ILE A 112 60.90 33.60 -25.23
N LYS A 113 60.44 34.76 -24.78
CA LYS A 113 60.02 35.00 -23.40
C LYS A 113 58.61 35.56 -23.39
N LEU A 114 57.72 34.90 -22.63
CA LEU A 114 56.40 35.42 -22.34
C LEU A 114 56.47 36.33 -21.11
N GLY A 115 55.54 37.27 -21.04
CA GLY A 115 55.34 38.06 -19.84
C GLY A 115 53.99 38.77 -19.82
N ILE A 116 53.74 39.43 -18.70
CA ILE A 116 52.47 40.06 -18.36
C ILE A 116 52.77 41.45 -17.82
N TYR A 117 52.06 42.47 -18.32
CA TYR A 117 52.14 43.84 -17.81
C TYR A 117 51.08 44.06 -16.74
N ASP A 118 51.46 44.63 -15.59
CA ASP A 118 50.52 45.13 -14.60
C ASP A 118 50.27 46.62 -14.87
N VAL A 119 49.06 46.96 -15.30
CA VAL A 119 48.67 48.34 -15.66
C VAL A 119 48.69 49.25 -14.42
N ASN A 120 48.34 48.72 -13.26
CA ASN A 120 48.20 49.47 -12.02
C ASN A 120 49.56 49.80 -11.40
N LEU A 121 50.53 48.88 -11.51
CA LEU A 121 51.91 49.09 -11.02
C LEU A 121 52.84 49.67 -12.08
N GLY A 122 52.47 49.62 -13.36
CA GLY A 122 53.30 50.04 -14.48
C GLY A 122 54.51 49.13 -14.74
N THR A 123 54.44 47.86 -14.32
CA THR A 123 55.58 46.93 -14.30
C THR A 123 55.41 45.76 -15.29
N GLU A 124 56.53 45.32 -15.86
CA GLU A 124 56.61 44.10 -16.68
C GLU A 124 57.05 42.91 -15.82
N ILE A 125 56.26 41.83 -15.85
CA ILE A 125 56.55 40.58 -15.15
C ILE A 125 56.90 39.53 -16.21
N LEU A 126 58.18 39.14 -16.28
CA LEU A 126 58.71 38.25 -17.32
C LEU A 126 58.99 36.84 -16.79
N GLN A 127 58.83 35.84 -17.66
CA GLN A 127 59.28 34.48 -17.40
C GLN A 127 60.80 34.44 -17.14
N SER A 128 61.23 33.69 -16.11
CA SER A 128 62.62 33.65 -15.62
C SER A 128 63.63 32.94 -16.54
N GLY A 129 63.16 32.38 -17.67
CA GLY A 129 63.97 31.67 -18.68
C GLY A 129 63.51 31.96 -20.10
N THR A 130 64.14 31.30 -21.09
CA THR A 130 63.79 31.40 -22.52
C THR A 130 63.25 30.08 -23.04
N SER A 131 62.17 30.13 -23.81
CA SER A 131 61.63 29.00 -24.56
C SER A 131 62.14 29.02 -26.01
N THR A 132 62.29 27.87 -26.63
CA THR A 132 62.54 27.75 -28.08
C THR A 132 61.23 27.39 -28.79
N ALA A 133 60.98 27.94 -29.97
CA ALA A 133 59.84 27.52 -30.79
C ALA A 133 60.14 26.21 -31.52
N SER A 134 59.10 25.40 -31.73
CA SER A 134 59.20 24.15 -32.46
C SER A 134 59.42 24.35 -33.96
N THR A 135 60.25 23.48 -34.54
CA THR A 135 60.50 23.39 -35.98
C THR A 135 59.52 22.46 -36.70
N GLY A 136 58.83 21.58 -35.94
CA GLY A 136 57.89 20.58 -36.47
C GLY A 136 56.45 21.05 -36.61
N GLY A 137 56.14 22.30 -36.22
CA GLY A 137 54.79 22.86 -36.21
C GLY A 137 54.60 23.86 -35.08
N PHE A 138 53.38 24.38 -34.91
CA PHE A 138 53.04 25.27 -33.81
C PHE A 138 53.00 24.52 -32.48
N THR A 139 53.69 25.05 -31.47
CA THR A 139 53.67 24.57 -30.08
C THR A 139 53.14 25.65 -29.15
N GLU A 140 52.33 25.27 -28.18
CA GLU A 140 51.82 26.19 -27.17
C GLU A 140 52.90 26.55 -26.15
N LEU A 141 53.04 27.84 -25.86
CA LEU A 141 53.77 28.36 -24.71
C LEU A 141 52.77 28.97 -23.73
N THR A 142 52.99 28.77 -22.44
CA THR A 142 52.14 29.29 -21.36
C THR A 142 52.98 29.98 -20.30
N TYR A 143 52.48 31.10 -19.79
CA TYR A 143 53.02 31.78 -18.63
C TYR A 143 51.90 32.30 -17.73
N SER A 144 51.96 31.99 -16.44
CA SER A 144 50.94 32.35 -15.45
C SER A 144 51.57 33.03 -14.24
N ILE A 145 50.88 34.01 -13.68
CA ILE A 145 51.25 34.71 -12.44
C ILE A 145 50.04 34.75 -11.51
N THR A 146 50.27 34.84 -10.20
CA THR A 146 49.21 35.21 -9.26
C THR A 146 49.03 36.72 -9.28
N GLY A 147 47.89 37.19 -9.79
CA GLY A 147 47.52 38.59 -9.87
C GLY A 147 46.91 39.13 -8.58
N ILE A 148 46.82 40.46 -8.51
CA ILE A 148 46.29 41.19 -7.35
C ILE A 148 44.85 41.63 -7.65
N VAL A 149 43.93 41.39 -6.71
CA VAL A 149 42.51 41.79 -6.86
C VAL A 149 42.40 43.30 -7.14
N GLY A 150 41.65 43.66 -8.17
CA GLY A 150 41.46 45.01 -8.67
C GLY A 150 42.51 45.48 -9.69
N HIS A 151 43.59 44.71 -9.92
CA HIS A 151 44.59 45.04 -10.94
C HIS A 151 44.17 44.55 -12.32
N THR A 152 44.56 45.30 -13.35
CA THR A 152 44.34 44.98 -14.76
C THR A 152 45.66 44.66 -15.44
N TYR A 153 45.66 43.62 -16.27
CA TYR A 153 46.85 43.08 -16.90
C TYR A 153 46.69 42.98 -18.42
N TYR A 154 47.80 42.94 -19.17
CA TYR A 154 47.82 42.60 -20.61
C TYR A 154 49.07 41.82 -21.02
N PRO A 155 49.04 41.03 -22.11
CA PRO A 155 50.15 40.15 -22.49
C PRO A 155 51.26 40.88 -23.26
N LEU A 156 52.50 40.41 -23.04
CA LEU A 156 53.71 40.84 -23.75
C LEU A 156 54.59 39.65 -24.10
N LEU A 157 55.17 39.68 -25.29
CA LEU A 157 56.08 38.65 -25.80
C LEU A 157 57.35 39.28 -26.31
N TYR A 158 58.48 38.65 -25.98
CA TYR A 158 59.80 39.00 -26.47
C TYR A 158 60.36 37.84 -27.30
N ALA A 159 60.84 38.13 -28.51
CA ALA A 159 61.44 37.13 -29.38
C ALA A 159 62.78 37.60 -29.99
N ALA A 160 63.74 36.67 -30.11
CA ALA A 160 65.08 36.89 -30.65
C ALA A 160 65.61 35.64 -31.36
N ASN A 161 66.79 35.74 -31.99
CA ASN A 161 67.61 34.59 -32.35
C ASN A 161 68.71 34.38 -31.27
N SER A 162 69.03 33.14 -30.90
CA SER A 162 70.18 32.82 -30.03
C SER A 162 71.54 33.08 -30.69
N ILE A 163 71.61 33.13 -32.01
CA ILE A 163 72.84 33.37 -32.80
C ILE A 163 72.62 34.44 -33.88
N ALA A 164 73.71 34.94 -34.46
CA ALA A 164 73.65 35.83 -35.62
C ALA A 164 73.34 35.01 -36.90
N GLY A 165 72.05 34.88 -37.23
CA GLY A 165 71.54 34.17 -38.41
C GLY A 165 70.04 34.44 -38.62
N ILE A 166 69.52 34.36 -39.84
CA ILE A 166 68.10 34.68 -40.09
C ILE A 166 67.22 33.53 -39.60
N VAL A 167 66.29 33.84 -38.69
CA VAL A 167 65.20 32.93 -38.28
C VAL A 167 63.85 33.64 -38.47
N ASN A 168 62.84 32.89 -38.92
CA ASN A 168 61.46 33.34 -38.85
C ASN A 168 60.76 32.66 -37.66
N ILE A 169 60.09 33.47 -36.84
CA ILE A 169 59.28 33.02 -35.71
C ILE A 169 57.84 33.44 -36.00
N TYR A 170 56.92 32.48 -36.02
CA TYR A 170 55.50 32.68 -36.28
C TYR A 170 54.73 32.56 -34.98
N LEU A 171 53.78 33.47 -34.76
CA LEU A 171 52.93 33.57 -33.59
C LEU A 171 51.47 33.48 -34.04
N ASP A 172 50.68 32.69 -33.33
CA ASP A 172 49.26 32.50 -33.61
C ASP A 172 48.45 32.15 -32.35
N ASP A 173 47.12 32.30 -32.43
CA ASP A 173 46.13 31.84 -31.44
C ASP A 173 46.49 32.13 -29.97
N VAL A 174 46.51 33.41 -29.61
CA VAL A 174 46.76 33.92 -28.26
C VAL A 174 45.54 33.70 -27.35
N GLN A 175 45.75 33.38 -26.08
CA GLN A 175 44.71 33.52 -25.05
C GLN A 175 45.25 34.25 -23.82
N PHE A 176 44.38 35.05 -23.19
CA PHE A 176 44.71 35.80 -21.99
C PHE A 176 43.51 35.84 -21.05
N PHE A 177 43.62 35.18 -19.91
CA PHE A 177 42.49 34.90 -19.03
C PHE A 177 42.88 34.85 -17.56
N THR A 178 41.88 34.90 -16.70
CA THR A 178 42.00 34.66 -15.27
C THR A 178 41.44 33.28 -14.93
N SER A 179 42.06 32.54 -14.03
CA SER A 179 41.55 31.24 -13.58
C SER A 179 41.93 30.96 -12.12
N ALA A 180 41.32 29.91 -11.56
CA ALA A 180 41.60 29.48 -10.20
C ALA A 180 42.92 28.73 -10.02
N PHE A 181 43.52 28.28 -11.13
CA PHE A 181 44.69 27.42 -11.12
C PHE A 181 45.91 28.12 -11.74
N ASN A 182 47.10 27.78 -11.26
CA ASN A 182 48.38 28.35 -11.70
C ASN A 182 49.04 27.55 -12.85
N LEU A 183 48.34 26.57 -13.41
CA LEU A 183 48.73 25.77 -14.56
C LEU A 183 47.80 26.08 -15.75
N PRO A 184 48.24 25.86 -17.00
CA PRO A 184 47.34 25.97 -18.15
C PRO A 184 46.15 25.03 -17.95
N ASP A 185 44.95 25.60 -18.01
CA ASP A 185 43.72 24.83 -18.05
C ASP A 185 43.77 23.88 -19.25
N ALA A 186 43.83 22.59 -18.92
CA ALA A 186 43.90 21.50 -19.87
C ALA A 186 42.57 20.71 -19.92
N VAL A 187 41.60 21.07 -19.07
CA VAL A 187 40.33 20.38 -18.96
C VAL A 187 39.34 21.03 -19.92
N SER A 188 38.82 20.24 -20.85
CA SER A 188 37.80 20.74 -21.76
C SER A 188 36.48 20.94 -21.00
N PRO A 189 35.74 22.04 -21.27
CA PRO A 189 34.43 22.25 -20.66
C PRO A 189 33.47 21.14 -21.07
N SER A 190 32.60 20.73 -20.14
CA SER A 190 31.54 19.78 -20.47
C SER A 190 30.55 20.38 -21.47
N LYS A 191 29.97 19.52 -22.30
CA LYS A 191 28.92 19.87 -23.27
C LYS A 191 27.65 20.43 -22.58
N PRO A 192 26.67 21.01 -23.32
CA PRO A 192 25.39 21.39 -22.72
C PRO A 192 24.75 20.27 -21.90
N THR A 193 24.19 20.63 -20.74
CA THR A 193 23.41 19.70 -19.89
C THR A 193 22.02 19.43 -20.45
N THR A 194 21.49 20.34 -21.26
CA THR A 194 20.22 20.14 -21.98
C THR A 194 20.27 20.84 -23.32
N LEU A 195 19.72 20.17 -24.35
CA LEU A 195 19.60 20.69 -25.70
C LEU A 195 18.22 20.34 -26.28
N SER A 196 17.58 21.32 -26.91
CA SER A 196 16.27 21.19 -27.53
C SER A 196 16.18 22.06 -28.78
N ALA A 197 15.22 21.76 -29.66
CA ALA A 197 14.95 22.60 -30.82
C ALA A 197 13.46 22.76 -31.07
N THR A 198 13.12 23.89 -31.69
CA THR A 198 11.85 24.14 -32.37
C THR A 198 12.15 24.83 -33.70
N CYS A 199 11.25 24.74 -34.68
CA CYS A 199 11.41 25.49 -35.92
C CYS A 199 10.13 26.19 -36.36
N THR A 200 10.30 27.20 -37.20
CA THR A 200 9.29 27.75 -38.09
C THR A 200 9.85 27.67 -39.51
N SER A 201 9.03 27.85 -40.54
CA SER A 201 9.43 27.62 -41.95
C SER A 201 10.70 28.32 -42.43
N ASN A 202 11.20 29.32 -41.69
CA ASN A 202 12.40 30.11 -42.01
C ASN A 202 13.36 30.28 -40.82
N SER A 203 13.18 29.57 -39.70
CA SER A 203 14.05 29.74 -38.53
C SER A 203 14.10 28.52 -37.63
N ILE A 204 15.29 28.16 -37.14
CA ILE A 204 15.46 27.13 -36.11
C ILE A 204 15.86 27.81 -34.81
N ASN A 205 15.15 27.47 -33.73
CA ASN A 205 15.44 27.95 -32.40
C ASN A 205 15.98 26.81 -31.54
N LEU A 206 17.18 26.98 -30.98
CA LEU A 206 17.86 26.02 -30.11
C LEU A 206 17.79 26.50 -28.66
N GLY A 207 17.19 25.70 -27.79
CA GLY A 207 17.22 25.91 -26.34
C GLY A 207 18.40 25.17 -25.73
N ILE A 208 19.24 25.88 -24.97
CA ILE A 208 20.53 25.39 -24.49
C ILE A 208 20.64 25.67 -22.99
N ILE A 209 20.94 24.63 -22.20
CA ILE A 209 21.42 24.81 -20.82
C ILE A 209 22.92 24.53 -20.83
N PRO A 210 23.75 25.52 -20.46
CA PRO A 210 25.21 25.37 -20.49
C PRO A 210 25.71 24.18 -19.68
N GLY A 211 26.88 23.70 -20.06
CA GLY A 211 27.66 22.75 -19.26
C GLY A 211 28.33 23.44 -18.08
N THR A 212 29.25 22.72 -17.46
CA THR A 212 30.15 23.24 -16.42
C THR A 212 31.60 23.03 -16.83
N ASP A 213 32.47 23.90 -16.33
CA ASP A 213 33.90 23.69 -16.27
C ASP A 213 34.38 24.04 -14.85
N SER A 214 35.29 23.25 -14.30
CA SER A 214 35.76 23.38 -12.92
C SER A 214 37.04 24.19 -12.77
N GLU A 215 37.72 24.54 -13.86
CA GLU A 215 39.04 25.19 -13.83
C GLU A 215 38.95 26.69 -14.15
N SER A 216 38.47 27.03 -15.35
CA SER A 216 38.35 28.42 -15.81
C SER A 216 36.91 28.86 -16.05
N GLY A 217 35.95 27.94 -15.96
CA GLY A 217 34.53 28.25 -16.12
C GLY A 217 34.13 28.46 -17.59
N ILE A 218 32.82 28.57 -17.85
CA ILE A 218 32.30 28.69 -19.23
C ILE A 218 32.30 30.16 -19.67
N ALA A 219 33.03 30.46 -20.76
CA ALA A 219 33.11 31.80 -21.34
C ALA A 219 32.17 31.99 -22.54
N GLY A 220 31.83 30.92 -23.25
CA GLY A 220 31.03 31.04 -24.48
C GLY A 220 30.61 29.72 -25.09
N LEU A 221 30.06 29.81 -26.31
CA LEU A 221 29.66 28.67 -27.11
C LEU A 221 30.03 28.84 -28.58
N LEU A 222 30.30 27.71 -29.22
CA LEU A 222 30.45 27.58 -30.66
C LEU A 222 29.32 26.68 -31.18
N ILE A 223 28.46 27.23 -32.04
CA ILE A 223 27.45 26.48 -32.78
C ILE A 223 27.85 26.42 -34.23
N ILE A 224 27.93 25.19 -34.73
CA ILE A 224 28.19 24.91 -36.13
C ILE A 224 27.04 24.09 -36.71
N ARG A 225 26.73 24.32 -37.99
CA ARG A 225 25.58 23.74 -38.70
C ARG A 225 25.99 23.14 -40.03
N LYS A 226 25.40 22.01 -40.40
CA LYS A 226 25.52 21.40 -41.73
C LYS A 226 24.15 21.02 -42.27
N LEU A 227 23.93 21.27 -43.57
CA LEU A 227 22.69 20.89 -44.26
C LEU A 227 22.70 19.39 -44.52
N GLY A 228 21.78 18.68 -43.87
CA GLY A 228 21.66 17.23 -43.85
C GLY A 228 21.71 16.69 -42.41
N ILE A 229 21.55 15.38 -42.28
CA ILE A 229 21.64 14.68 -41.01
C ILE A 229 22.95 13.88 -41.00
N PHE A 230 23.81 14.18 -40.03
CA PHE A 230 25.19 13.70 -39.96
C PHE A 230 25.54 13.20 -38.56
N SER A 231 26.51 12.30 -38.50
CA SER A 231 27.03 11.71 -37.26
C SER A 231 28.53 11.95 -37.06
N ASP A 232 29.21 12.63 -38.00
CA ASP A 232 30.60 13.05 -37.87
C ASP A 232 30.71 14.32 -37.00
N ASN A 233 31.67 14.31 -36.07
CA ASN A 233 32.11 15.51 -35.37
C ASN A 233 33.36 16.06 -36.05
N PRO A 234 33.39 17.34 -36.46
CA PRO A 234 34.60 17.96 -36.96
C PRO A 234 35.61 18.19 -35.83
N ILE A 235 36.89 18.26 -36.19
CA ILE A 235 37.96 18.64 -35.28
C ILE A 235 37.88 20.13 -34.97
N ILE A 236 37.65 20.43 -33.68
CA ILE A 236 37.73 21.79 -33.13
C ILE A 236 39.10 21.94 -32.48
N LEU A 237 39.80 23.01 -32.86
CA LEU A 237 41.10 23.34 -32.30
C LEU A 237 40.88 24.23 -31.07
N ASN A 238 41.43 23.83 -29.93
CA ASN A 238 41.45 24.70 -28.76
C ASN A 238 42.21 25.99 -29.08
N LYS A 239 41.76 27.07 -28.43
CA LYS A 239 42.35 28.41 -28.47
C LYS A 239 42.27 29.09 -29.85
N THR A 240 41.52 28.51 -30.79
CA THR A 240 41.19 29.09 -32.10
C THR A 240 39.91 29.89 -32.03
N ASN A 241 39.90 31.05 -32.68
CA ASN A 241 38.69 31.84 -32.92
C ASN A 241 38.02 31.43 -34.23
N TYR A 242 36.72 31.17 -34.18
CA TYR A 242 35.89 30.83 -35.34
C TYR A 242 34.91 31.97 -35.66
N SER A 243 34.57 32.18 -36.92
CA SER A 243 33.71 33.31 -37.31
C SER A 243 32.39 32.87 -37.91
N SER A 244 31.28 33.45 -37.44
CA SER A 244 29.95 33.30 -38.08
C SER A 244 29.71 34.31 -39.21
N VAL A 245 30.59 35.30 -39.38
CA VAL A 245 30.44 36.41 -40.34
C VAL A 245 31.69 36.50 -41.22
N SER A 246 31.52 36.54 -42.54
CA SER A 246 32.62 36.51 -43.51
C SER A 246 33.62 37.66 -43.43
N SER A 247 33.32 38.70 -42.67
CA SER A 247 34.16 39.89 -42.46
C SER A 247 34.88 39.91 -41.10
N LEU A 248 34.71 38.87 -40.26
CA LEU A 248 35.26 38.79 -38.91
C LEU A 248 36.15 37.54 -38.73
N ILE A 249 37.03 37.65 -37.73
CA ILE A 249 38.21 36.86 -37.35
C ILE A 249 37.95 35.34 -37.29
N GLY A 250 38.66 34.54 -38.10
CA GLY A 250 38.68 33.06 -38.03
C GLY A 250 37.96 32.34 -39.17
N PRO A 251 38.08 31.00 -39.30
CA PRO A 251 37.45 30.26 -40.40
C PRO A 251 35.93 30.14 -40.21
N MET A 252 35.18 30.32 -41.30
CA MET A 252 33.70 30.20 -41.33
C MET A 252 33.20 28.77 -41.51
N PHE A 253 34.06 27.86 -41.99
CA PHE A 253 33.71 26.48 -42.26
C PHE A 253 34.71 25.52 -41.62
N ILE A 254 34.19 24.48 -40.97
CA ILE A 254 34.97 23.43 -40.31
C ILE A 254 34.47 22.09 -40.85
N SER A 255 35.28 21.43 -41.69
CA SER A 255 34.94 20.15 -42.33
C SER A 255 33.52 20.11 -42.95
N GLY A 256 33.12 21.20 -43.60
CA GLY A 256 31.81 21.34 -44.24
C GLY A 256 30.66 21.80 -43.32
N TYR A 257 30.89 21.95 -42.02
CA TYR A 257 29.98 22.66 -41.12
C TYR A 257 30.22 24.17 -41.22
N LYS A 258 29.16 24.97 -41.35
CA LYS A 258 29.20 26.42 -41.27
C LYS A 258 29.16 26.85 -39.81
N VAL A 259 30.03 27.76 -39.39
CA VAL A 259 29.95 28.42 -38.09
C VAL A 259 28.78 29.40 -38.14
N VAL A 260 27.81 29.24 -37.23
CA VAL A 260 26.61 30.08 -37.17
C VAL A 260 26.55 30.93 -35.91
N TYR A 261 27.28 30.55 -34.87
CA TYR A 261 27.46 31.34 -33.66
C TYR A 261 28.81 31.01 -33.01
N ASN A 262 29.55 32.03 -32.55
CA ASN A 262 30.74 31.87 -31.73
C ASN A 262 30.91 33.10 -30.82
N ASP A 263 30.24 33.10 -29.67
CA ASP A 263 30.18 34.26 -28.77
C ASP A 263 29.86 33.79 -27.33
N THR A 264 29.52 34.74 -26.46
CA THR A 264 29.09 34.54 -25.08
C THR A 264 27.92 33.55 -24.94
N VAL A 265 27.81 32.97 -23.75
CA VAL A 265 26.79 31.99 -23.36
C VAL A 265 25.38 32.52 -23.55
N VAL A 266 24.57 31.83 -24.37
CA VAL A 266 23.12 32.08 -24.49
C VAL A 266 22.31 30.86 -24.10
N SER A 267 21.15 31.09 -23.49
CA SER A 267 20.17 30.05 -23.20
C SER A 267 19.30 29.69 -24.40
N ASN A 268 19.27 30.56 -25.41
CA ASN A 268 18.43 30.39 -26.59
C ASN A 268 19.09 31.04 -27.82
N TYR A 269 19.34 30.25 -28.86
CA TYR A 269 19.92 30.72 -30.13
C TYR A 269 18.95 30.54 -31.29
N ILE A 270 18.71 31.60 -32.06
CA ILE A 270 17.84 31.58 -33.23
C ILE A 270 18.68 31.67 -34.50
N ASP A 271 18.63 30.64 -35.33
CA ASP A 271 19.23 30.60 -36.65
C ASP A 271 18.21 31.00 -37.72
N THR A 272 18.34 32.22 -38.25
CA THR A 272 17.52 32.75 -39.34
C THR A 272 18.20 32.62 -40.71
N SER A 273 19.37 31.99 -40.78
CA SER A 273 20.19 31.88 -41.99
C SER A 273 20.00 30.55 -42.73
N ILE A 274 18.80 29.97 -42.59
CA ILE A 274 18.41 28.66 -43.12
C ILE A 274 17.31 28.80 -44.18
N THR A 275 17.09 27.71 -44.89
CA THR A 275 15.89 27.47 -45.70
C THR A 275 15.21 26.20 -45.19
N ALA A 276 14.00 25.89 -45.67
CA ALA A 276 13.38 24.62 -45.33
C ALA A 276 14.30 23.44 -45.73
N GLY A 277 14.59 22.55 -44.78
CA GLY A 277 15.56 21.48 -44.94
C GLY A 277 15.76 20.65 -43.68
N LYS A 278 16.82 19.86 -43.68
CA LYS A 278 17.23 19.02 -42.54
C LYS A 278 18.61 19.48 -42.12
N TYR A 279 18.85 19.59 -40.83
CA TYR A 279 20.07 20.18 -40.31
C TYR A 279 20.65 19.38 -39.17
N THR A 280 21.98 19.32 -39.14
CA THR A 280 22.75 18.87 -37.98
C THR A 280 23.41 20.08 -37.37
N TYR A 281 23.15 20.31 -36.09
CA TYR A 281 23.87 21.28 -35.28
C TYR A 281 24.75 20.54 -34.29
N LEU A 282 25.96 21.07 -34.11
CA LEU A 282 26.86 20.68 -33.03
C LEU A 282 27.09 21.92 -32.16
N VAL A 283 26.93 21.73 -30.85
CA VAL A 283 27.11 22.78 -29.84
C VAL A 283 28.30 22.39 -28.97
N TYR A 284 29.32 23.25 -29.00
CA TYR A 284 30.52 23.16 -28.18
C TYR A 284 30.47 24.28 -27.15
N MET A 285 30.78 23.96 -25.90
CA MET A 285 31.09 24.98 -24.89
C MET A 285 32.54 25.43 -25.07
N ARG A 286 32.82 26.68 -24.75
CA ARG A 286 34.17 27.25 -24.68
C ARG A 286 34.41 27.80 -23.28
N ASP A 287 35.54 27.45 -22.69
CA ASP A 287 35.96 27.97 -21.39
C ASP A 287 36.71 29.31 -21.53
N GLU A 288 37.10 29.93 -20.40
CA GLU A 288 37.89 31.17 -20.40
C GLU A 288 39.32 30.97 -20.91
N ALA A 289 39.86 29.75 -20.83
CA ALA A 289 41.17 29.39 -21.40
C ALA A 289 41.14 29.17 -22.93
N GLY A 290 39.96 29.23 -23.54
CA GLY A 290 39.75 29.00 -24.97
C GLY A 290 39.71 27.53 -25.36
N ASN A 291 39.67 26.58 -24.43
CA ASN A 291 39.42 25.19 -24.75
C ASN A 291 37.94 24.98 -25.08
N TYR A 292 37.69 24.14 -26.09
CA TYR A 292 36.35 23.73 -26.45
C TYR A 292 36.02 22.37 -25.85
N THR A 293 34.74 22.07 -25.74
CA THR A 293 34.25 20.72 -25.43
C THR A 293 35.00 19.68 -26.27
N SER A 294 35.51 18.64 -25.60
CA SER A 294 36.36 17.64 -26.25
C SER A 294 35.65 16.97 -27.44
N LEU A 295 36.44 16.58 -28.43
CA LEU A 295 36.01 16.20 -29.78
C LEU A 295 34.81 15.24 -29.83
N ASN A 296 34.79 14.23 -28.97
CA ASN A 296 33.77 13.18 -28.97
C ASN A 296 32.54 13.51 -28.12
N LEU A 297 32.54 14.67 -27.46
CA LEU A 297 31.53 15.07 -26.49
C LEU A 297 30.66 16.24 -26.94
N ALA A 298 30.88 16.83 -28.12
CA ALA A 298 30.01 17.88 -28.64
C ALA A 298 28.54 17.45 -28.59
N ALA A 299 27.65 18.37 -28.18
CA ALA A 299 26.23 18.07 -28.14
C ALA A 299 25.64 18.13 -29.54
N ARG A 300 24.99 17.05 -29.97
CA ARG A 300 24.43 16.91 -31.32
C ARG A 300 22.91 17.02 -31.30
N ILE A 301 22.37 17.88 -32.16
CA ILE A 301 20.93 17.95 -32.43
C ILE A 301 20.61 17.87 -33.91
N TRP A 302 19.61 17.06 -34.23
CA TRP A 302 19.03 16.96 -35.55
C TRP A 302 17.71 17.72 -35.62
N VAL A 303 17.56 18.58 -36.62
CA VAL A 303 16.37 19.42 -36.78
C VAL A 303 15.83 19.30 -38.19
N PHE A 304 14.55 19.00 -38.30
CA PHE A 304 13.81 18.99 -39.56
C PHE A 304 12.96 20.26 -39.59
N ASP A 305 13.20 21.12 -40.58
CA ASP A 305 12.45 22.34 -40.81
C ASP A 305 11.75 22.27 -42.17
N GLY A 306 10.50 21.82 -42.19
CA GLY A 306 9.73 21.65 -43.42
C GLY A 306 8.66 20.56 -43.33
N ILE A 307 8.09 20.22 -44.49
CA ILE A 307 6.99 19.26 -44.64
C ILE A 307 7.49 18.06 -45.48
N ASN A 308 7.07 16.84 -45.14
CA ASN A 308 7.39 15.61 -45.88
C ASN A 308 8.90 15.33 -46.05
N LEU A 309 9.73 15.81 -45.13
CA LEU A 309 11.17 15.57 -45.18
C LEU A 309 11.50 14.17 -44.63
N THR A 310 12.22 13.36 -45.42
CA THR A 310 12.58 11.97 -45.03
C THR A 310 14.09 11.79 -44.89
N ASN A 311 14.59 11.17 -43.82
CA ASN A 311 16.01 10.85 -43.69
C ASN A 311 16.26 9.39 -43.30
N GLN A 312 17.49 8.92 -43.53
CA GLN A 312 17.93 7.59 -43.13
C GLN A 312 19.30 7.65 -42.43
N ILE A 313 19.45 6.88 -41.36
CA ILE A 313 20.69 6.73 -40.61
C ILE A 313 21.11 5.28 -40.62
N THR A 314 22.32 4.99 -41.07
CA THR A 314 22.83 3.61 -41.21
C THR A 314 24.04 3.31 -40.32
N ILE A 315 24.43 4.26 -39.48
CA ILE A 315 25.57 4.14 -38.57
C ILE A 315 25.19 4.55 -37.16
N ASN A 316 25.88 3.97 -36.17
CA ASN A 316 25.64 4.28 -34.77
C ASN A 316 25.89 5.76 -34.50
N THR A 317 24.91 6.40 -33.85
CA THR A 317 24.95 7.82 -33.58
C THR A 317 24.40 8.11 -32.20
N GLU A 318 25.03 9.05 -31.50
CA GLU A 318 24.52 9.55 -30.23
C GLU A 318 23.93 10.95 -30.44
N LEU A 319 22.79 11.22 -29.80
CA LEU A 319 22.06 12.48 -29.91
C LEU A 319 21.83 13.11 -28.53
N ASP A 320 21.97 14.42 -28.51
CA ASP A 320 21.65 15.29 -27.38
C ASP A 320 20.33 16.05 -27.63
N GLY A 321 19.78 15.95 -28.85
CA GLY A 321 18.43 16.41 -29.17
C GLY A 321 17.95 15.96 -30.56
N LEU A 322 16.65 16.01 -30.78
CA LEU A 322 16.00 15.75 -32.07
C LEU A 322 14.67 16.50 -32.11
N TYR A 323 14.43 17.22 -33.20
CA TYR A 323 13.15 17.81 -33.53
C TYR A 323 12.66 17.26 -34.87
N LEU A 324 11.57 16.50 -34.82
CA LEU A 324 10.92 15.90 -35.99
C LEU A 324 9.46 16.35 -36.04
N PRO A 325 9.09 17.37 -36.84
CA PRO A 325 7.73 17.88 -36.91
C PRO A 325 6.79 16.88 -37.62
N PRO A 326 5.46 17.11 -37.55
CA PRO A 326 4.49 16.31 -38.28
C PRO A 326 4.83 16.16 -39.77
N THR A 327 4.43 15.05 -40.38
CA THR A 327 4.67 14.67 -41.79
C THR A 327 6.11 14.29 -42.17
N CYS A 328 7.12 14.67 -41.36
CA CYS A 328 8.50 14.27 -41.59
C CYS A 328 8.77 12.84 -41.10
N GLN A 329 9.79 12.20 -41.68
CA GLN A 329 10.16 10.81 -41.37
C GLN A 329 11.66 10.66 -41.11
N LEU A 330 12.01 9.89 -40.08
CA LEU A 330 13.36 9.42 -39.82
C LEU A 330 13.38 7.89 -39.83
N THR A 331 14.23 7.30 -40.66
CA THR A 331 14.48 5.86 -40.70
C THR A 331 15.80 5.54 -40.01
N ILE A 332 15.77 4.66 -39.02
CA ILE A 332 16.94 4.22 -38.26
C ILE A 332 17.29 2.82 -38.72
N GLY A 333 18.47 2.67 -39.32
CA GLY A 333 18.93 1.43 -39.94
C GLY A 333 18.27 1.14 -41.28
N THR A 334 18.64 -0.02 -41.82
CA THR A 334 18.05 -0.66 -42.99
C THR A 334 17.98 -2.18 -42.73
N THR A 335 17.41 -2.94 -43.67
CA THR A 335 17.49 -4.41 -43.65
C THR A 335 18.91 -4.97 -43.72
N SER A 336 19.86 -4.20 -44.28
CA SER A 336 21.24 -4.65 -44.53
C SER A 336 22.29 -3.94 -43.66
N ALA A 337 21.91 -2.89 -42.94
CA ALA A 337 22.80 -2.08 -42.10
C ALA A 337 22.06 -1.62 -40.84
N ILE A 338 22.44 -2.20 -39.70
CA ILE A 338 21.85 -1.89 -38.40
C ILE A 338 22.49 -0.63 -37.84
N ALA A 339 21.68 0.35 -37.44
CA ALA A 339 22.13 1.57 -36.78
C ALA A 339 21.53 1.67 -35.37
N ASN A 340 22.32 2.13 -34.42
CA ASN A 340 21.85 2.46 -33.07
C ASN A 340 21.86 3.97 -32.89
N VAL A 341 20.70 4.56 -32.64
CA VAL A 341 20.58 5.96 -32.23
C VAL A 341 20.33 5.97 -30.72
N THR A 342 21.30 6.49 -29.98
CA THR A 342 21.23 6.58 -28.51
C THR A 342 20.98 8.03 -28.10
N ILE A 343 19.92 8.25 -27.33
CA ILE A 343 19.61 9.54 -26.73
C ILE A 343 20.41 9.65 -25.44
N ARG A 344 21.32 10.62 -25.37
CA ARG A 344 22.19 10.85 -24.22
C ARG A 344 21.46 11.54 -23.08
N ILE A 345 22.06 11.44 -21.89
CA ILE A 345 21.61 12.08 -20.65
C ILE A 345 21.36 13.58 -20.89
N GLY A 346 20.21 14.08 -20.40
CA GLY A 346 19.85 15.50 -20.46
C GLY A 346 19.22 15.96 -21.79
N ALA A 347 19.11 15.07 -22.79
CA ALA A 347 18.43 15.39 -24.04
C ALA A 347 16.91 15.57 -23.85
N LEU A 348 16.33 16.56 -24.55
CA LEU A 348 14.88 16.75 -24.66
C LEU A 348 14.46 16.55 -26.12
N ILE A 349 13.71 15.48 -26.38
CA ILE A 349 13.32 15.08 -27.73
C ILE A 349 11.81 15.03 -27.87
N HIS A 350 11.31 15.69 -28.91
CA HIS A 350 9.90 15.73 -29.28
C HIS A 350 9.73 15.22 -30.70
N ILE A 351 8.87 14.21 -30.85
CA ILE A 351 8.58 13.57 -32.12
C ILE A 351 7.12 13.82 -32.49
N GLY A 352 6.89 14.76 -33.41
CA GLY A 352 5.60 14.96 -34.07
C GLY A 352 5.46 14.16 -35.38
N GLY A 353 6.58 13.71 -35.96
CA GLY A 353 6.64 12.98 -37.23
C GLY A 353 6.62 11.45 -37.08
N SER A 354 7.29 10.78 -38.01
CA SER A 354 7.34 9.31 -38.09
C SER A 354 8.76 8.76 -37.91
N ILE A 355 8.96 7.81 -37.01
CA ILE A 355 10.20 7.05 -36.84
C ILE A 355 10.00 5.62 -37.34
N PHE A 356 10.83 5.19 -38.29
CA PHE A 356 10.84 3.83 -38.82
C PHE A 356 12.11 3.12 -38.34
N ASP A 357 11.97 2.18 -37.42
CA ASP A 357 13.07 1.58 -36.68
C ASP A 357 13.40 0.16 -37.18
N TYR A 358 14.44 0.06 -38.02
CA TYR A 358 15.11 -1.18 -38.40
C TYR A 358 16.28 -1.51 -37.45
N GLY A 359 16.71 -0.53 -36.65
CA GLY A 359 17.91 -0.56 -35.84
C GLY A 359 17.58 -0.59 -34.34
N SER A 360 18.12 0.38 -33.61
CA SER A 360 17.79 0.63 -32.21
C SER A 360 17.57 2.12 -32.03
N PHE A 361 16.41 2.53 -31.55
CA PHE A 361 16.20 3.87 -31.02
C PHE A 361 16.14 3.77 -29.49
N ASN A 362 17.23 4.12 -28.81
CA ASN A 362 17.39 3.89 -27.38
C ASN A 362 17.38 5.20 -26.62
N ASN A 363 16.55 5.26 -25.57
CA ASN A 363 16.58 6.34 -24.62
C ASN A 363 17.39 5.92 -23.38
N THR A 364 18.44 6.68 -23.03
CA THR A 364 19.13 6.46 -21.74
C THR A 364 18.21 6.89 -20.60
N ALA A 365 18.40 6.34 -19.39
CA ALA A 365 17.47 6.51 -18.28
C ALA A 365 17.23 7.99 -17.84
N GLU A 366 18.08 8.92 -18.29
CA GLU A 366 18.04 10.34 -17.92
C GLU A 366 17.70 11.27 -19.10
N GLY A 367 17.37 10.73 -20.28
CA GLY A 367 16.86 11.50 -21.43
C GLY A 367 15.32 11.55 -21.45
N SER A 368 14.74 12.69 -21.83
CA SER A 368 13.29 12.80 -22.05
C SER A 368 12.97 12.66 -23.53
N LEU A 369 12.18 11.65 -23.87
CA LEU A 369 11.67 11.41 -25.21
C LEU A 369 10.14 11.40 -25.18
N THR A 370 9.52 12.24 -25.99
CA THR A 370 8.06 12.32 -26.12
C THR A 370 7.64 12.09 -27.57
N PHE A 371 6.67 11.20 -27.77
CA PHE A 371 5.92 11.06 -29.02
C PHE A 371 4.64 11.87 -28.90
N ASP A 372 4.57 12.96 -29.67
CA ASP A 372 3.44 13.89 -29.64
C ASP A 372 2.19 13.25 -30.27
N ALA A 373 1.00 13.78 -29.98
CA ALA A 373 -0.23 13.33 -30.61
C ALA A 373 -0.13 13.37 -32.16
N GLY A 374 -0.49 12.28 -32.83
CA GLY A 374 -0.42 12.13 -34.29
C GLY A 374 0.91 11.61 -34.83
N SER A 375 1.94 11.50 -34.00
CA SER A 375 3.22 10.89 -34.36
C SER A 375 3.11 9.38 -34.60
N ASN A 376 4.10 8.81 -35.29
CA ASN A 376 4.13 7.38 -35.60
C ASN A 376 5.50 6.78 -35.29
N TYR A 377 5.54 5.73 -34.50
CA TYR A 377 6.71 4.88 -34.31
C TYR A 377 6.42 3.51 -34.90
N ARG A 378 7.29 3.04 -35.80
CA ARG A 378 7.17 1.72 -36.43
C ARG A 378 8.38 0.87 -36.09
N TYR A 379 8.15 -0.23 -35.38
CA TYR A 379 9.16 -1.25 -35.08
C TYR A 379 9.16 -2.31 -36.20
N ILE A 380 10.23 -2.38 -37.00
CA ILE A 380 10.26 -3.12 -38.29
C ILE A 380 11.21 -4.33 -38.23
N ARG A 381 11.66 -4.69 -37.02
CA ARG A 381 12.64 -5.76 -36.82
C ARG A 381 12.09 -6.91 -35.98
N ASN A 382 12.80 -8.03 -36.04
CA ASN A 382 12.55 -9.13 -35.11
C ASN A 382 13.04 -8.74 -33.71
N GLY A 383 12.30 -9.15 -32.68
CA GLY A 383 12.59 -8.80 -31.30
C GLY A 383 13.94 -9.33 -30.83
N ASN A 384 14.65 -8.57 -30.00
CA ASN A 384 15.96 -8.94 -29.45
C ASN A 384 16.23 -8.04 -28.22
N SER A 385 16.92 -8.57 -27.20
CA SER A 385 17.32 -7.83 -26.00
C SER A 385 18.20 -6.61 -26.28
N LEU A 386 18.98 -6.62 -27.37
CA LEU A 386 19.82 -5.50 -27.79
C LEU A 386 19.04 -4.33 -28.41
N TYR A 387 17.75 -4.53 -28.72
CA TYR A 387 16.97 -3.60 -29.53
C TYR A 387 15.50 -3.54 -29.06
N PRO A 388 15.27 -3.04 -27.84
CA PRO A 388 13.92 -2.89 -27.29
C PRO A 388 13.12 -1.85 -28.08
N ILE A 389 11.80 -1.88 -27.92
CA ILE A 389 10.95 -0.72 -28.20
C ILE A 389 11.43 0.40 -27.28
N VAL A 390 11.60 1.59 -27.85
CA VAL A 390 12.08 2.76 -27.11
C VAL A 390 11.19 3.06 -25.89
N ASN A 391 11.81 3.32 -24.74
CA ASN A 391 11.11 3.82 -23.57
C ASN A 391 10.86 5.32 -23.73
N ALA A 392 9.58 5.71 -23.80
CA ALA A 392 9.19 7.08 -24.11
C ALA A 392 7.89 7.48 -23.40
N ASN A 393 7.67 8.79 -23.33
CA ASN A 393 6.36 9.35 -23.00
C ASN A 393 5.51 9.38 -24.27
N TRP A 394 4.44 8.59 -24.31
CA TRP A 394 3.53 8.54 -25.46
C TRP A 394 2.29 9.37 -25.18
N GLU A 395 2.13 10.49 -25.88
CA GLU A 395 0.93 11.30 -25.75
C GLU A 395 -0.30 10.56 -26.30
N ALA A 396 -1.48 10.89 -25.78
CA ALA A 396 -2.73 10.34 -26.30
C ALA A 396 -2.89 10.70 -27.79
N GLY A 397 -3.05 9.69 -28.65
CA GLY A 397 -3.13 9.87 -30.11
C GLY A 397 -1.80 9.69 -30.86
N SER A 398 -0.67 9.52 -30.19
CA SER A 398 0.55 8.97 -30.81
C SER A 398 0.35 7.49 -31.18
N ASN A 399 1.11 6.95 -32.14
CA ASN A 399 0.90 5.60 -32.65
C ASN A 399 2.18 4.76 -32.58
N CYS A 400 2.13 3.64 -31.87
CA CYS A 400 3.16 2.61 -31.91
C CYS A 400 2.67 1.43 -32.75
N LEU A 401 3.42 1.05 -33.78
CA LEU A 401 3.09 -0.03 -34.71
C LEU A 401 4.23 -1.05 -34.79
N ILE A 402 3.94 -2.30 -34.43
CA ILE A 402 4.90 -3.41 -34.49
C ILE A 402 4.66 -4.21 -35.77
N THR A 403 5.68 -4.38 -36.61
CA THR A 403 5.58 -5.07 -37.92
C THR A 403 6.64 -6.13 -38.17
N GLY A 404 7.81 -6.05 -37.53
CA GLY A 404 8.97 -6.88 -37.88
C GLY A 404 9.13 -8.20 -37.13
N VAL A 405 8.25 -8.50 -36.17
CA VAL A 405 8.42 -9.66 -35.29
C VAL A 405 8.18 -10.95 -36.07
N THR A 406 9.15 -11.87 -36.01
CA THR A 406 9.08 -13.19 -36.65
C THR A 406 9.14 -14.29 -35.60
N ASN A 407 10.29 -14.49 -34.97
CA ASN A 407 10.54 -15.61 -34.05
C ASN A 407 11.05 -15.20 -32.66
N SER A 408 11.10 -13.91 -32.35
CA SER A 408 11.56 -13.41 -31.06
C SER A 408 10.77 -12.16 -30.65
N PRO A 409 10.25 -12.09 -29.40
CA PRO A 409 9.42 -10.98 -28.95
C PRO A 409 10.23 -9.70 -28.72
N PRO A 410 9.66 -8.51 -29.00
CA PRO A 410 10.31 -7.24 -28.69
C PRO A 410 10.23 -6.97 -27.19
N LEU A 411 11.35 -6.55 -26.59
CA LEU A 411 11.33 -5.99 -25.23
C LEU A 411 10.73 -4.58 -25.24
N GLY A 412 10.30 -4.09 -24.07
CA GLY A 412 9.83 -2.71 -23.90
C GLY A 412 8.35 -2.50 -24.24
N THR A 413 7.56 -3.58 -24.30
CA THR A 413 6.09 -3.46 -24.39
C THR A 413 5.46 -3.07 -23.05
N GLY A 414 6.21 -3.15 -21.95
CA GLY A 414 5.76 -2.85 -20.59
C GLY A 414 5.68 -1.36 -20.26
N GLN A 415 4.99 -0.58 -21.08
CA GLN A 415 4.82 0.86 -20.90
C GLN A 415 3.42 1.31 -21.36
N LEU A 416 3.09 2.58 -21.11
CA LEU A 416 1.84 3.19 -21.54
C LEU A 416 2.01 3.87 -22.89
N PHE A 417 1.46 3.28 -23.94
CA PHE A 417 1.47 3.84 -25.30
C PHE A 417 0.30 4.81 -25.53
N GLY A 418 0.36 5.60 -26.59
CA GLY A 418 -0.80 6.30 -27.14
C GLY A 418 -1.80 5.29 -27.69
N ASN A 419 -1.70 4.98 -28.98
CA ASN A 419 -2.28 3.81 -29.61
C ASN A 419 -1.20 2.73 -29.79
N PHE A 420 -1.58 1.46 -29.70
CA PHE A 420 -0.67 0.35 -29.95
C PHE A 420 -1.27 -0.61 -30.98
N SER A 421 -0.52 -0.91 -32.03
CA SER A 421 -0.94 -1.80 -33.11
C SER A 421 0.09 -2.89 -33.36
N TRP A 422 -0.39 -4.10 -33.62
CA TRP A 422 0.44 -5.26 -33.92
C TRP A 422 0.07 -5.87 -35.28
N ASP A 423 1.02 -5.85 -36.21
CA ASP A 423 0.85 -6.23 -37.61
C ASP A 423 2.04 -7.04 -38.13
N CYS A 424 2.31 -8.17 -37.48
CA CYS A 424 3.48 -9.00 -37.76
C CYS A 424 3.10 -10.21 -38.61
N VAL A 425 3.01 -10.03 -39.92
CA VAL A 425 2.64 -11.10 -40.88
C VAL A 425 3.64 -12.26 -40.89
N GLY A 426 4.90 -12.02 -40.51
CA GLY A 426 5.96 -13.02 -40.44
C GLY A 426 6.07 -13.77 -39.10
N GLN A 427 5.21 -13.50 -38.13
CA GLN A 427 5.28 -14.12 -36.80
C GLN A 427 5.05 -15.64 -36.86
N ASN A 428 5.96 -16.42 -36.28
CA ASN A 428 5.91 -17.88 -36.26
C ASN A 428 5.93 -18.50 -34.86
N ILE A 429 6.05 -17.68 -33.81
CA ILE A 429 5.92 -18.06 -32.40
C ILE A 429 4.74 -17.34 -31.73
N ASP A 430 4.26 -17.90 -30.62
CA ASP A 430 3.42 -17.15 -29.68
C ASP A 430 4.27 -16.10 -28.95
N VAL A 431 3.69 -14.94 -28.68
CA VAL A 431 4.38 -13.81 -28.06
C VAL A 431 3.61 -13.34 -26.84
N ASP A 432 4.33 -13.18 -25.74
CA ASP A 432 3.85 -12.60 -24.50
C ASP A 432 4.11 -11.08 -24.51
N ILE A 433 3.08 -10.27 -24.27
CA ILE A 433 3.23 -8.83 -23.99
C ILE A 433 3.63 -8.67 -22.52
N ASP A 434 4.45 -7.67 -22.21
CA ASP A 434 4.93 -7.41 -20.85
C ASP A 434 3.77 -7.06 -19.88
N THR A 435 3.97 -7.36 -18.60
CA THR A 435 2.93 -7.27 -17.56
C THR A 435 2.41 -5.86 -17.24
N ALA A 436 3.20 -4.83 -17.60
CA ALA A 436 2.89 -3.42 -17.36
C ALA A 436 2.30 -2.70 -18.60
N PHE A 437 1.96 -3.44 -19.65
CA PHE A 437 1.43 -2.89 -20.89
C PHE A 437 0.13 -2.08 -20.71
N GLY A 438 0.03 -0.94 -21.41
CA GLY A 438 -1.22 -0.21 -21.53
C GLY A 438 -1.27 0.75 -22.71
N THR A 439 -2.47 1.28 -22.97
CA THR A 439 -2.73 2.28 -24.02
C THR A 439 -3.63 3.40 -23.49
N SER A 440 -3.26 4.65 -23.82
CA SER A 440 -4.10 5.84 -23.60
C SER A 440 -5.20 5.99 -24.68
N GLY A 441 -5.01 5.32 -25.81
CA GLY A 441 -5.96 5.15 -26.90
C GLY A 441 -6.26 3.66 -27.12
N SER A 442 -6.31 3.23 -28.38
CA SER A 442 -6.78 1.88 -28.75
C SER A 442 -5.64 0.86 -28.85
N PHE A 443 -5.97 -0.41 -28.58
CA PHE A 443 -5.14 -1.56 -28.93
C PHE A 443 -5.72 -2.25 -30.17
N THR A 444 -4.90 -2.43 -31.21
CA THR A 444 -5.31 -3.05 -32.48
C THR A 444 -4.43 -4.23 -32.85
N LEU A 445 -5.03 -5.41 -33.03
CA LEU A 445 -4.37 -6.58 -33.59
C LEU A 445 -4.78 -6.78 -35.04
N LEU A 446 -3.79 -6.68 -35.95
CA LEU A 446 -3.97 -6.85 -37.39
C LEU A 446 -3.56 -8.25 -37.84
N HIS A 447 -2.31 -8.65 -37.61
CA HIS A 447 -1.79 -9.97 -38.01
C HIS A 447 -0.78 -10.52 -36.99
N THR A 448 -0.78 -11.84 -36.81
CA THR A 448 0.16 -12.58 -35.96
C THR A 448 0.68 -13.81 -36.71
N GLY A 449 1.30 -13.59 -37.86
CA GLY A 449 1.71 -14.65 -38.78
C GLY A 449 0.80 -14.74 -40.00
N GLY A 450 0.97 -15.82 -40.77
CA GLY A 450 0.14 -16.08 -41.94
C GLY A 450 -1.32 -16.37 -41.59
N ASN A 451 -2.24 -15.98 -42.48
CA ASN A 451 -3.69 -16.09 -42.26
C ASN A 451 -4.20 -17.52 -41.96
N THR A 452 -3.49 -18.55 -42.44
CA THR A 452 -3.86 -19.96 -42.24
C THR A 452 -3.30 -20.57 -40.96
N THR A 453 -2.27 -19.96 -40.36
CA THR A 453 -1.60 -20.47 -39.16
C THR A 453 -1.22 -19.32 -38.22
N PRO A 454 -2.20 -18.53 -37.74
CA PRO A 454 -1.93 -17.40 -36.85
C PRO A 454 -1.39 -17.89 -35.51
N LYS A 455 -0.47 -17.11 -34.96
CA LYS A 455 0.11 -17.27 -33.63
C LYS A 455 -0.59 -16.38 -32.63
N THR A 456 -0.35 -16.63 -31.37
CA THR A 456 -1.04 -15.94 -30.28
C THR A 456 -0.23 -14.77 -29.77
N ILE A 457 -0.90 -13.63 -29.57
CA ILE A 457 -0.45 -12.59 -28.66
C ILE A 457 -1.13 -12.82 -27.31
N TRP A 458 -0.33 -12.95 -26.26
CA TRP A 458 -0.78 -13.17 -24.90
C TRP A 458 -0.68 -11.87 -24.11
N LEU A 459 -1.81 -11.36 -23.64
CA LEU A 459 -1.87 -10.25 -22.69
C LEU A 459 -1.58 -10.76 -21.28
N ASN A 460 -0.57 -10.17 -20.64
CA ASN A 460 -0.09 -10.55 -19.32
C ASN A 460 -0.26 -9.43 -18.31
N GLY A 461 -0.40 -9.80 -17.04
CA GLY A 461 -0.56 -8.85 -15.95
C GLY A 461 -1.84 -8.02 -16.08
N ASN A 462 -1.75 -6.73 -15.81
CA ASN A 462 -2.89 -5.82 -15.75
C ASN A 462 -2.87 -4.88 -16.95
N THR A 463 -3.36 -5.36 -18.09
CA THR A 463 -3.42 -4.59 -19.34
C THR A 463 -4.49 -3.50 -19.26
N LYS A 464 -4.09 -2.23 -19.35
CA LYS A 464 -5.02 -1.09 -19.31
C LYS A 464 -5.23 -0.52 -20.71
N ILE A 465 -6.47 -0.50 -21.19
CA ILE A 465 -6.83 0.06 -22.49
C ILE A 465 -7.84 1.17 -22.25
N LYS A 466 -7.52 2.39 -22.69
CA LYS A 466 -8.40 3.57 -22.53
C LYS A 466 -9.21 3.91 -23.79
N GLY A 467 -8.90 3.29 -24.92
CA GLY A 467 -9.66 3.33 -26.17
C GLY A 467 -10.31 1.98 -26.50
N ASP A 468 -10.41 1.62 -27.78
CA ASP A 468 -11.04 0.37 -28.20
C ASP A 468 -10.05 -0.80 -28.16
N ILE A 469 -10.57 -2.01 -27.96
CA ILE A 469 -9.83 -3.26 -28.21
C ILE A 469 -10.31 -3.86 -29.53
N ILE A 470 -9.42 -3.93 -30.51
CA ILE A 470 -9.75 -4.24 -31.90
C ILE A 470 -8.95 -5.44 -32.38
N ARG A 471 -9.62 -6.40 -33.01
CA ARG A 471 -8.96 -7.48 -33.75
C ARG A 471 -9.53 -7.60 -35.15
N VAL A 472 -8.66 -7.35 -36.14
CA VAL A 472 -8.95 -7.54 -37.57
C VAL A 472 -8.53 -8.94 -38.01
N GLY A 473 -7.36 -9.41 -37.55
CA GLY A 473 -6.83 -10.75 -37.83
C GLY A 473 -5.97 -11.27 -36.67
N GLY A 474 -5.28 -12.39 -36.88
CA GLY A 474 -4.45 -13.04 -35.85
C GLY A 474 -5.24 -13.62 -34.65
N THR A 475 -4.50 -14.01 -33.61
CA THR A 475 -5.04 -14.60 -32.37
C THR A 475 -4.58 -13.78 -31.16
N LEU A 476 -5.53 -13.38 -30.30
CA LEU A 476 -5.27 -12.68 -29.03
C LEU A 476 -5.87 -13.49 -27.89
N ASN A 477 -5.10 -13.73 -26.83
CA ASN A 477 -5.56 -14.38 -25.61
C ASN A 477 -5.08 -13.61 -24.36
N VAL A 478 -5.67 -13.91 -23.21
CA VAL A 478 -5.26 -13.37 -21.90
C VAL A 478 -4.72 -14.54 -21.07
N ARG A 479 -3.54 -14.40 -20.47
CA ARG A 479 -2.99 -15.47 -19.60
C ARG A 479 -3.85 -15.66 -18.35
N ALA A 480 -3.69 -16.84 -17.75
CA ALA A 480 -4.13 -17.09 -16.39
C ALA A 480 -3.58 -15.99 -15.45
N ASN A 481 -4.38 -15.59 -14.45
CA ASN A 481 -4.12 -14.50 -13.51
C ASN A 481 -4.05 -13.08 -14.10
N SER A 482 -4.16 -12.91 -15.42
CA SER A 482 -4.10 -11.59 -16.06
C SER A 482 -5.48 -10.97 -16.22
N ASN A 483 -5.54 -9.64 -16.31
CA ASN A 483 -6.77 -8.86 -16.38
C ASN A 483 -6.68 -7.75 -17.43
N VAL A 484 -7.76 -7.56 -18.16
CA VAL A 484 -7.91 -6.46 -19.12
C VAL A 484 -8.84 -5.41 -18.54
N TYR A 485 -8.35 -4.18 -18.41
CA TYR A 485 -9.12 -3.04 -17.91
C TYR A 485 -9.57 -2.17 -19.08
N LEU A 486 -10.86 -1.88 -19.10
CA LEU A 486 -11.46 -0.85 -19.95
C LEU A 486 -11.86 0.32 -19.06
N ASN A 487 -10.98 1.31 -18.99
CA ASN A 487 -11.05 2.44 -18.06
C ASN A 487 -10.82 3.80 -18.74
N GLY A 488 -11.30 3.91 -19.99
CA GLY A 488 -11.28 5.15 -20.76
C GLY A 488 -12.20 6.24 -20.21
N SER A 489 -12.05 7.45 -20.74
CA SER A 489 -12.91 8.62 -20.46
C SER A 489 -14.00 8.85 -21.51
N VAL A 490 -14.06 7.99 -22.53
CA VAL A 490 -15.05 7.98 -23.61
C VAL A 490 -15.65 6.59 -23.73
N THR A 491 -16.76 6.42 -24.45
CA THR A 491 -17.29 5.07 -24.72
C THR A 491 -16.25 4.21 -25.44
N GLN A 492 -15.96 3.03 -24.89
CA GLN A 492 -15.05 2.06 -25.50
C GLN A 492 -15.81 0.92 -26.15
N ASN A 493 -15.22 0.30 -27.18
CA ASN A 493 -15.78 -0.86 -27.85
C ASN A 493 -14.87 -2.08 -27.70
N ILE A 494 -15.48 -3.24 -27.44
CA ILE A 494 -14.84 -4.55 -27.57
C ILE A 494 -15.15 -5.08 -28.98
N ASN A 495 -14.21 -4.86 -29.89
CA ASN A 495 -14.27 -5.23 -31.30
C ASN A 495 -13.53 -6.55 -31.57
N ILE A 496 -13.64 -7.51 -30.65
CA ILE A 496 -12.99 -8.81 -30.73
C ILE A 496 -13.89 -9.90 -30.14
N ALA A 497 -14.00 -11.03 -30.84
CA ALA A 497 -14.50 -12.26 -30.25
C ALA A 497 -13.34 -13.04 -29.64
N MET A 498 -13.35 -13.22 -28.32
CA MET A 498 -12.35 -13.97 -27.55
C MET A 498 -12.88 -14.35 -26.16
N THR A 499 -12.11 -15.19 -25.47
CA THR A 499 -12.26 -15.43 -24.02
C THR A 499 -11.32 -14.51 -23.26
N PHE A 500 -11.87 -13.70 -22.35
CA PHE A 500 -11.09 -13.00 -21.34
C PHE A 500 -10.98 -13.88 -20.10
N HIS A 501 -9.76 -13.97 -19.56
CA HIS A 501 -9.59 -14.61 -18.26
C HIS A 501 -10.26 -13.75 -17.18
N LYS A 502 -9.76 -12.53 -17.00
CA LYS A 502 -10.44 -11.47 -16.25
C LYS A 502 -10.67 -10.25 -17.16
N LEU A 503 -11.84 -9.64 -16.99
CA LEU A 503 -12.22 -8.39 -17.65
C LEU A 503 -12.76 -7.43 -16.60
N THR A 504 -12.21 -6.22 -16.54
CA THR A 504 -12.68 -5.14 -15.68
C THR A 504 -13.27 -4.01 -16.51
N ILE A 505 -14.53 -3.69 -16.23
CA ILE A 505 -15.24 -2.55 -16.76
C ILE A 505 -15.22 -1.45 -15.70
N ASP A 506 -14.44 -0.41 -15.95
CA ASP A 506 -14.25 0.73 -15.03
C ASP A 506 -14.30 2.05 -15.79
N ASN A 507 -15.36 2.20 -16.59
CA ASN A 507 -15.55 3.34 -17.47
C ASN A 507 -16.97 3.88 -17.25
N SER A 508 -17.09 5.04 -16.61
CA SER A 508 -18.38 5.67 -16.29
C SER A 508 -19.24 6.01 -17.51
N VAL A 509 -18.63 6.19 -18.69
CA VAL A 509 -19.33 6.43 -19.96
C VAL A 509 -19.84 5.13 -20.59
N GLY A 510 -19.28 3.99 -20.18
CA GLY A 510 -19.69 2.64 -20.57
C GLY A 510 -18.87 2.02 -21.69
N VAL A 511 -19.02 0.70 -21.84
CA VAL A 511 -18.33 -0.15 -22.81
C VAL A 511 -19.35 -0.89 -23.65
N LYS A 512 -19.14 -0.98 -24.97
CA LYS A 512 -20.05 -1.68 -25.90
C LYS A 512 -19.40 -2.92 -26.48
N LEU A 513 -20.13 -4.02 -26.51
CA LEU A 513 -19.76 -5.17 -27.32
C LEU A 513 -20.05 -4.89 -28.80
N LYS A 514 -19.08 -5.20 -29.66
CA LYS A 514 -19.27 -5.28 -31.13
C LYS A 514 -19.05 -6.70 -31.66
N LYS A 515 -18.70 -7.62 -30.76
CA LYS A 515 -18.53 -9.06 -30.98
C LYS A 515 -18.88 -9.79 -29.67
N SER A 516 -19.21 -11.08 -29.77
CA SER A 516 -19.49 -11.92 -28.61
C SER A 516 -18.22 -12.24 -27.82
N VAL A 517 -18.31 -12.19 -26.51
CA VAL A 517 -17.17 -12.36 -25.59
C VAL A 517 -17.48 -13.41 -24.52
N PHE A 518 -16.43 -14.07 -24.03
CA PHE A 518 -16.52 -15.12 -23.03
C PHE A 518 -15.67 -14.75 -21.83
N ILE A 519 -16.10 -15.10 -20.61
CA ILE A 519 -15.37 -14.87 -19.37
C ILE A 519 -15.12 -16.22 -18.70
N ASP A 520 -13.86 -16.62 -18.50
CA ASP A 520 -13.52 -17.90 -17.87
C ASP A 520 -13.16 -17.81 -16.38
N SER A 521 -12.82 -16.61 -15.87
CA SER A 521 -12.52 -16.40 -14.44
C SER A 521 -13.40 -15.34 -13.81
N THR A 522 -13.17 -14.04 -14.07
CA THR A 522 -13.95 -12.98 -13.39
C THR A 522 -14.27 -11.80 -14.30
N LEU A 523 -15.55 -11.42 -14.32
CA LEU A 523 -16.02 -10.13 -14.83
C LEU A 523 -16.17 -9.17 -13.66
N PHE A 524 -15.38 -8.09 -13.64
CA PHE A 524 -15.51 -7.01 -12.67
C PHE A 524 -16.31 -5.86 -13.29
N LEU A 525 -17.41 -5.50 -12.66
CA LEU A 525 -18.26 -4.36 -13.02
C LEU A 525 -18.03 -3.25 -11.99
N ASN A 526 -16.93 -2.51 -12.17
CA ASN A 526 -16.50 -1.48 -11.23
C ASN A 526 -17.30 -0.18 -11.40
N ASN A 527 -17.42 0.30 -12.65
CA ASN A 527 -18.11 1.54 -12.96
C ASN A 527 -18.64 1.55 -14.41
N GLY A 528 -19.80 2.19 -14.60
CA GLY A 528 -20.52 2.28 -15.88
C GLY A 528 -21.13 0.97 -16.36
N GLN A 529 -21.78 1.04 -17.53
CA GLN A 529 -22.51 -0.09 -18.10
C GLN A 529 -21.66 -0.84 -19.14
N LEU A 530 -21.60 -2.17 -19.03
CA LEU A 530 -21.23 -3.04 -20.14
C LEU A 530 -22.48 -3.33 -20.99
N ASN A 531 -22.56 -2.64 -22.12
CA ASN A 531 -23.63 -2.78 -23.08
C ASN A 531 -23.38 -3.96 -24.02
N ILE A 532 -24.20 -5.00 -23.86
CA ILE A 532 -24.11 -6.25 -24.63
C ILE A 532 -24.48 -6.03 -26.11
N ASN A 533 -25.26 -5.00 -26.42
CA ASN A 533 -25.46 -4.48 -27.78
C ASN A 533 -25.83 -5.54 -28.84
N GLY A 534 -26.69 -6.50 -28.47
CA GLY A 534 -27.15 -7.59 -29.34
C GLY A 534 -26.17 -8.76 -29.52
N PHE A 535 -24.99 -8.72 -28.88
CA PHE A 535 -24.01 -9.80 -28.90
C PHE A 535 -24.20 -10.75 -27.70
N ILE A 536 -23.35 -11.78 -27.59
CA ILE A 536 -23.35 -12.69 -26.44
C ILE A 536 -22.22 -12.31 -25.49
N LEU A 537 -22.56 -12.02 -24.23
CA LEU A 537 -21.64 -12.08 -23.10
C LEU A 537 -21.84 -13.44 -22.42
N LYS A 538 -20.89 -14.37 -22.55
CA LYS A 538 -20.99 -15.70 -21.93
C LYS A 538 -20.11 -15.80 -20.69
N ILE A 539 -20.72 -16.13 -19.55
CA ILE A 539 -20.00 -16.44 -18.31
C ILE A 539 -19.79 -17.94 -18.27
N LEU A 540 -18.55 -18.40 -18.27
CA LEU A 540 -18.22 -19.83 -18.32
C LEU A 540 -18.34 -20.48 -16.94
N ASN A 541 -18.18 -21.80 -16.91
CA ASN A 541 -18.43 -22.60 -15.71
C ASN A 541 -17.55 -22.15 -14.53
N ASN A 542 -18.18 -21.92 -13.38
CA ASN A 542 -17.58 -21.43 -12.14
C ASN A 542 -16.91 -20.06 -12.23
N ALA A 543 -17.07 -19.33 -13.34
CA ALA A 543 -16.64 -17.94 -13.43
C ALA A 543 -17.48 -17.06 -12.49
N THR A 544 -16.93 -15.89 -12.15
CA THR A 544 -17.48 -14.97 -11.17
C THR A 544 -17.90 -13.66 -11.84
N ILE A 545 -19.07 -13.14 -11.49
CA ILE A 545 -19.38 -11.73 -11.69
C ILE A 545 -19.15 -11.02 -10.36
N SER A 546 -18.26 -10.04 -10.34
CA SER A 546 -18.03 -9.16 -9.19
C SER A 546 -18.61 -7.78 -9.50
N ARG A 547 -19.65 -7.38 -8.77
CA ARG A 547 -20.42 -6.17 -9.01
C ARG A 547 -20.19 -5.12 -7.94
N ALA A 548 -19.56 -4.01 -8.35
CA ALA A 548 -19.52 -2.76 -7.61
C ALA A 548 -20.56 -1.79 -8.22
N ASN A 549 -20.18 -0.59 -8.66
CA ASN A 549 -21.12 0.40 -9.21
C ASN A 549 -21.45 0.16 -10.70
N GLY A 550 -20.80 -0.81 -11.36
CA GLY A 550 -21.06 -1.14 -12.75
C GLY A 550 -22.35 -1.95 -12.96
N SER A 551 -22.81 -2.00 -14.21
CA SER A 551 -24.02 -2.73 -14.60
C SER A 551 -23.89 -3.42 -15.96
N LEU A 552 -24.83 -4.31 -16.27
CA LEU A 552 -25.00 -4.90 -17.60
C LEU A 552 -26.24 -4.28 -18.26
N SER A 553 -26.27 -4.22 -19.59
CA SER A 553 -27.47 -3.77 -20.33
C SER A 553 -28.49 -4.89 -20.62
N ALA A 554 -28.10 -6.14 -20.47
CA ALA A 554 -28.93 -7.33 -20.68
C ALA A 554 -28.36 -8.53 -19.92
N SER A 555 -29.14 -9.61 -19.77
CA SER A 555 -28.66 -10.82 -19.09
C SER A 555 -27.54 -11.51 -19.89
N PRO A 556 -26.44 -11.90 -19.23
CA PRO A 556 -25.41 -12.69 -19.87
C PRO A 556 -25.89 -14.13 -20.12
N ALA A 557 -25.31 -14.79 -21.11
CA ALA A 557 -25.51 -16.21 -21.34
C ALA A 557 -24.73 -17.03 -20.30
N ILE A 558 -25.43 -17.86 -19.55
CA ILE A 558 -24.86 -18.67 -18.46
C ILE A 558 -25.21 -20.14 -18.72
N PRO A 559 -24.34 -20.92 -19.39
CA PRO A 559 -24.65 -22.30 -19.79
C PRO A 559 -24.68 -23.27 -18.59
N SER A 560 -23.93 -22.97 -17.54
CA SER A 560 -23.72 -23.82 -16.38
C SER A 560 -23.64 -22.95 -15.12
N ASN A 561 -22.81 -23.33 -14.15
CA ASN A 561 -22.80 -22.71 -12.84
C ASN A 561 -21.91 -21.46 -12.81
N TYR A 562 -22.25 -20.45 -12.00
CA TYR A 562 -21.44 -19.24 -11.82
C TYR A 562 -21.50 -18.72 -10.37
N ASN A 563 -20.60 -17.81 -10.02
CA ASN A 563 -20.56 -17.14 -8.72
C ASN A 563 -20.90 -15.64 -8.88
N LEU A 564 -21.52 -15.06 -7.86
CA LEU A 564 -21.86 -13.64 -7.82
C LEU A 564 -21.35 -13.01 -6.53
N ILE A 565 -20.67 -11.87 -6.65
CA ILE A 565 -20.16 -11.10 -5.51
C ILE A 565 -20.67 -9.66 -5.65
N TYR A 566 -21.25 -9.12 -4.58
CA TYR A 566 -21.55 -7.69 -4.48
C TYR A 566 -20.53 -7.02 -3.56
N THR A 567 -19.84 -5.99 -4.07
CA THR A 567 -18.80 -5.24 -3.36
C THR A 567 -19.19 -3.81 -3.00
N GLN A 568 -20.35 -3.34 -3.48
CA GLN A 568 -20.93 -2.03 -3.17
C GLN A 568 -22.46 -2.15 -3.00
N PRO A 569 -23.11 -1.19 -2.33
CA PRO A 569 -24.57 -1.18 -2.21
C PRO A 569 -25.20 -1.03 -3.60
N ASN A 570 -26.18 -1.86 -3.93
CA ASN A 570 -26.71 -1.95 -5.28
C ASN A 570 -28.15 -2.44 -5.31
N THR A 571 -28.88 -2.04 -6.35
CA THR A 571 -30.09 -2.78 -6.76
C THR A 571 -29.69 -3.82 -7.79
N THR A 572 -30.01 -5.10 -7.55
CA THR A 572 -29.67 -6.23 -8.44
C THR A 572 -30.32 -6.05 -9.82
N SER A 573 -29.66 -6.53 -10.88
CA SER A 573 -30.16 -6.36 -12.25
C SER A 573 -29.98 -7.62 -13.10
N PHE A 574 -29.37 -7.49 -14.27
CA PHE A 574 -29.18 -8.55 -15.25
C PHE A 574 -28.10 -9.57 -14.86
N GLU A 575 -27.19 -9.22 -13.94
CA GLU A 575 -26.18 -10.13 -13.38
C GLU A 575 -26.79 -11.25 -12.53
N LEU A 576 -27.97 -10.99 -11.96
CA LEU A 576 -28.77 -11.99 -11.27
C LEU A 576 -29.68 -12.67 -12.31
N THR A 577 -29.39 -13.92 -12.62
CA THR A 577 -30.17 -14.69 -13.60
C THR A 577 -31.52 -15.13 -13.02
N SER A 578 -32.52 -15.29 -13.89
CA SER A 578 -33.79 -15.94 -13.55
C SER A 578 -33.69 -17.47 -13.55
N ALA A 579 -32.59 -18.05 -14.02
CA ALA A 579 -32.39 -19.50 -14.10
C ALA A 579 -32.05 -20.10 -12.72
N PHE A 580 -32.95 -20.96 -12.21
CA PHE A 580 -32.91 -21.53 -10.86
C PHE A 580 -31.62 -22.29 -10.50
N THR A 581 -31.00 -22.98 -11.45
CA THR A 581 -29.91 -23.94 -11.18
C THR A 581 -28.51 -23.39 -11.40
N LYS A 582 -28.36 -22.09 -11.71
CA LYS A 582 -27.10 -21.56 -12.25
C LYS A 582 -26.24 -20.83 -11.23
N LEU A 583 -26.80 -20.14 -10.25
CA LEU A 583 -26.01 -19.42 -9.25
C LEU A 583 -25.54 -20.39 -8.16
N THR A 584 -24.23 -20.67 -8.13
CA THR A 584 -23.60 -21.52 -7.10
C THR A 584 -23.44 -20.74 -5.81
N ASN A 585 -22.54 -19.76 -5.78
CA ASN A 585 -22.26 -19.00 -4.57
C ASN A 585 -22.65 -17.54 -4.73
N LEU A 586 -23.24 -16.98 -3.67
CA LEU A 586 -23.54 -15.57 -3.52
C LEU A 586 -22.75 -15.01 -2.35
N THR A 587 -21.91 -14.00 -2.61
CA THR A 587 -21.14 -13.30 -1.56
C THR A 587 -21.60 -11.85 -1.46
N ILE A 588 -21.90 -11.42 -0.23
CA ILE A 588 -22.21 -10.03 0.09
C ILE A 588 -21.02 -9.44 0.86
N ASN A 589 -20.34 -8.47 0.25
CA ASN A 589 -19.20 -7.79 0.83
C ASN A 589 -19.32 -6.28 0.59
N THR A 590 -20.34 -5.68 1.15
CA THR A 590 -20.65 -4.26 0.99
C THR A 590 -20.86 -3.59 2.35
N SER A 591 -20.61 -2.29 2.43
CA SER A 591 -20.93 -1.46 3.59
C SER A 591 -22.43 -1.15 3.75
N GLY A 592 -23.28 -1.56 2.80
CA GLY A 592 -24.70 -1.20 2.80
C GLY A 592 -25.61 -2.33 2.30
N VAL A 593 -26.68 -1.94 1.59
CA VAL A 593 -27.77 -2.84 1.21
C VAL A 593 -27.68 -3.26 -0.26
N VAL A 594 -27.82 -4.57 -0.51
CA VAL A 594 -28.10 -5.13 -1.84
C VAL A 594 -29.60 -5.40 -1.94
N THR A 595 -30.30 -4.72 -2.84
CA THR A 595 -31.77 -4.85 -3.00
C THR A 595 -32.11 -5.77 -4.18
N LEU A 596 -32.87 -6.83 -3.92
CA LEU A 596 -33.30 -7.78 -4.93
C LEU A 596 -34.39 -7.19 -5.84
N THR A 597 -34.32 -7.49 -7.14
CA THR A 597 -35.36 -7.14 -8.13
C THR A 597 -36.06 -8.36 -8.71
N LYS A 598 -35.69 -9.55 -8.22
CA LYS A 598 -36.26 -10.86 -8.56
C LYS A 598 -35.84 -11.88 -7.50
N HIS A 599 -36.46 -13.05 -7.48
CA HIS A 599 -36.00 -14.15 -6.62
C HIS A 599 -34.55 -14.51 -6.92
N ALA A 600 -33.73 -14.66 -5.88
CA ALA A 600 -32.34 -15.11 -6.00
C ALA A 600 -32.26 -16.59 -5.57
N ASN A 601 -31.75 -17.46 -6.45
CA ASN A 601 -31.67 -18.91 -6.23
C ASN A 601 -30.22 -19.33 -6.05
N VAL A 602 -29.76 -19.59 -4.82
CA VAL A 602 -28.38 -19.96 -4.49
C VAL A 602 -28.28 -21.47 -4.27
N ASN A 603 -27.47 -22.16 -5.06
CA ASN A 603 -27.35 -23.63 -5.05
C ASN A 603 -26.20 -24.14 -4.16
N GLY A 604 -25.21 -23.29 -3.86
CA GLY A 604 -24.04 -23.56 -3.05
C GLY A 604 -24.08 -22.79 -1.73
N LEU A 605 -23.17 -21.85 -1.52
CA LEU A 605 -23.06 -21.07 -0.29
C LEU A 605 -23.57 -19.64 -0.45
N LEU A 606 -24.30 -19.15 0.56
CA LEU A 606 -24.47 -17.73 0.83
C LEU A 606 -23.43 -17.31 1.87
N THR A 607 -22.53 -16.41 1.49
CA THR A 607 -21.48 -15.90 2.37
C THR A 607 -21.67 -14.42 2.59
N PHE A 608 -21.82 -14.03 3.85
CA PHE A 608 -21.69 -12.64 4.26
C PHE A 608 -20.27 -12.35 4.71
N VAL A 609 -19.65 -11.33 4.12
CA VAL A 609 -18.44 -10.69 4.65
C VAL A 609 -18.85 -9.41 5.37
N ASN A 610 -19.70 -8.60 4.71
CA ASN A 610 -20.36 -7.44 5.28
C ASN A 610 -21.60 -7.07 4.44
N GLY A 611 -22.62 -6.47 5.05
CA GLY A 611 -23.76 -5.88 4.36
C GLY A 611 -25.06 -6.68 4.40
N ILE A 612 -26.16 -6.03 4.03
CA ILE A 612 -27.53 -6.54 4.16
C ILE A 612 -28.10 -6.88 2.76
N ILE A 613 -28.87 -7.96 2.66
CA ILE A 613 -29.72 -8.20 1.48
C ILE A 613 -31.14 -7.75 1.81
N SER A 614 -31.69 -6.80 1.05
CA SER A 614 -33.11 -6.47 1.10
C SER A 614 -33.85 -7.23 0.00
N THR A 615 -34.90 -7.95 0.37
CA THR A 615 -35.65 -8.80 -0.57
C THR A 615 -36.96 -8.17 -1.05
N ASP A 616 -37.52 -7.20 -0.31
CA ASP A 616 -38.85 -6.64 -0.56
C ASP A 616 -39.91 -7.75 -0.74
N ILE A 617 -40.57 -7.84 -1.89
CA ILE A 617 -41.54 -8.90 -2.21
C ILE A 617 -40.89 -10.20 -2.73
N TYR A 618 -39.58 -10.21 -2.96
CA TYR A 618 -38.85 -11.35 -3.50
C TYR A 618 -38.36 -12.29 -2.41
N GLU A 619 -37.79 -13.42 -2.82
CA GLU A 619 -37.23 -14.42 -1.90
C GLU A 619 -35.76 -14.62 -2.22
N LEU A 620 -34.94 -14.67 -1.17
CA LEU A 620 -33.61 -15.27 -1.24
C LEU A 620 -33.75 -16.76 -0.92
N ARG A 621 -33.55 -17.61 -1.93
CA ARG A 621 -33.74 -19.06 -1.87
C ARG A 621 -32.40 -19.77 -1.80
N ILE A 622 -32.16 -20.54 -0.74
CA ILE A 622 -30.95 -21.34 -0.54
C ILE A 622 -31.31 -22.81 -0.70
N PHE A 623 -30.87 -23.42 -1.81
CA PHE A 623 -31.18 -24.81 -2.15
C PHE A 623 -30.25 -25.83 -1.49
N ASN A 624 -29.07 -25.39 -1.02
CA ASN A 624 -28.14 -26.24 -0.29
C ASN A 624 -28.70 -26.60 1.08
N THR A 625 -28.99 -27.89 1.30
CA THR A 625 -29.60 -28.43 2.53
C THR A 625 -28.61 -28.57 3.69
N SER A 626 -27.33 -28.26 3.49
CA SER A 626 -26.34 -28.25 4.57
C SER A 626 -26.71 -27.24 5.65
N THR A 627 -26.50 -27.59 6.93
CA THR A 627 -26.64 -26.67 8.07
C THR A 627 -25.66 -25.49 8.01
N THR A 628 -24.57 -25.61 7.24
CA THR A 628 -23.55 -24.58 7.01
C THR A 628 -23.69 -23.82 5.68
N ALA A 629 -24.82 -23.95 4.97
CA ALA A 629 -25.05 -23.30 3.68
C ALA A 629 -25.04 -21.75 3.72
N ILE A 630 -25.21 -21.15 4.90
CA ILE A 630 -25.17 -19.70 5.12
C ILE A 630 -24.10 -19.42 6.17
N THR A 631 -23.14 -18.55 5.85
CA THR A 631 -22.01 -18.23 6.74
C THR A 631 -21.77 -16.72 6.86
N GLY A 632 -21.07 -16.31 7.93
CA GLY A 632 -20.60 -14.93 8.14
C GLY A 632 -21.66 -13.90 8.53
N TYR A 633 -22.91 -14.33 8.75
CA TYR A 633 -23.98 -13.45 9.22
C TYR A 633 -23.70 -12.93 10.65
N ASN A 634 -24.11 -11.69 10.91
CA ASN A 634 -23.94 -10.99 12.19
C ASN A 634 -24.86 -9.75 12.22
N ILE A 635 -24.70 -8.88 13.23
CA ILE A 635 -25.51 -7.66 13.38
C ILE A 635 -25.44 -6.69 12.20
N ASN A 636 -24.37 -6.74 11.39
CA ASN A 636 -24.19 -5.93 10.18
C ASN A 636 -24.42 -6.74 8.89
N SER A 637 -24.83 -8.01 9.00
CA SER A 637 -24.87 -8.94 7.87
C SER A 637 -25.98 -9.96 7.97
N TYR A 638 -27.10 -9.66 7.32
CA TYR A 638 -28.31 -10.46 7.38
C TYR A 638 -29.27 -10.14 6.23
N VAL A 639 -30.39 -10.84 6.18
CA VAL A 639 -31.46 -10.65 5.20
C VAL A 639 -32.57 -9.80 5.80
N ASN A 640 -32.86 -8.64 5.22
CA ASN A 640 -34.06 -7.88 5.48
C ASN A 640 -35.19 -8.36 4.53
N GLY A 641 -36.13 -9.13 5.08
CA GLY A 641 -37.24 -9.75 4.36
C GLY A 641 -37.17 -11.28 4.28
N ILE A 642 -37.59 -11.87 3.15
CA ILE A 642 -37.89 -13.30 3.03
C ILE A 642 -36.65 -14.14 2.69
N LEU A 643 -36.22 -14.96 3.65
CA LEU A 643 -35.22 -16.01 3.46
C LEU A 643 -35.91 -17.38 3.39
N ASN A 644 -35.78 -18.06 2.26
CA ASN A 644 -36.31 -19.40 2.04
C ASN A 644 -35.15 -20.41 1.96
N ARG A 645 -35.05 -21.30 2.94
CA ARG A 645 -33.95 -22.25 3.05
C ARG A 645 -34.46 -23.69 2.89
N PHE A 646 -33.84 -24.45 2.00
CA PHE A 646 -34.06 -25.89 1.89
C PHE A 646 -33.39 -26.61 3.06
N VAL A 647 -34.06 -27.63 3.57
CA VAL A 647 -33.68 -28.34 4.81
C VAL A 647 -33.81 -29.84 4.62
N SER A 648 -33.10 -30.59 5.46
CA SER A 648 -33.30 -32.03 5.67
C SER A 648 -34.21 -32.25 6.88
N GLY A 649 -34.75 -33.47 7.05
CA GLY A 649 -35.65 -33.79 8.17
C GLY A 649 -35.04 -33.62 9.56
N SER A 650 -33.70 -33.52 9.67
CA SER A 650 -32.99 -33.24 10.92
C SER A 650 -31.86 -32.22 10.70
N GLY A 651 -31.56 -31.42 11.73
CA GLY A 651 -30.42 -30.51 11.79
C GLY A 651 -30.76 -29.10 12.25
N LEU A 652 -29.72 -28.36 12.66
CA LEU A 652 -29.83 -26.96 13.10
C LEU A 652 -29.67 -25.98 11.93
N TYR A 653 -30.75 -25.31 11.59
CA TYR A 653 -30.84 -24.35 10.50
C TYR A 653 -30.98 -22.92 11.03
N ASN A 654 -29.95 -22.10 10.83
CA ASN A 654 -29.97 -20.67 11.13
C ASN A 654 -30.63 -19.87 9.98
N PHE A 655 -31.50 -18.92 10.33
CA PHE A 655 -32.14 -17.99 9.41
C PHE A 655 -31.76 -16.56 9.81
N PRO A 656 -30.66 -16.02 9.27
CA PRO A 656 -30.20 -14.69 9.61
C PRO A 656 -31.09 -13.64 8.93
N VAL A 657 -32.28 -13.43 9.49
CA VAL A 657 -33.25 -12.42 9.04
C VAL A 657 -33.22 -11.20 9.96
N GLY A 658 -33.94 -10.14 9.60
CA GLY A 658 -34.03 -8.92 10.38
C GLY A 658 -34.91 -7.87 9.71
N SER A 659 -34.75 -6.64 10.17
CA SER A 659 -35.43 -5.44 9.69
C SER A 659 -34.47 -4.54 8.90
N SER A 660 -34.84 -3.31 8.56
CA SER A 660 -33.87 -2.35 7.99
C SER A 660 -32.79 -1.93 8.99
N SER A 661 -32.99 -2.17 10.28
CA SER A 661 -32.21 -1.55 11.35
C SER A 661 -31.61 -2.54 12.34
N ASN A 662 -32.22 -3.71 12.52
CA ASN A 662 -31.78 -4.71 13.49
C ASN A 662 -31.77 -6.12 12.90
N TYR A 663 -30.76 -6.88 13.32
CA TYR A 663 -30.59 -8.29 13.04
C TYR A 663 -31.37 -9.14 14.06
N GLU A 664 -32.27 -9.98 13.56
CA GLU A 664 -33.25 -10.70 14.39
C GLU A 664 -33.21 -12.20 14.02
N LEU A 665 -32.18 -12.90 14.49
CA LEU A 665 -31.93 -14.30 14.13
C LEU A 665 -33.03 -15.22 14.64
N VAL A 666 -33.49 -16.14 13.78
CA VAL A 666 -34.24 -17.33 14.20
C VAL A 666 -33.50 -18.60 13.80
N LYS A 667 -33.47 -19.59 14.70
CA LYS A 667 -32.86 -20.91 14.48
C LYS A 667 -33.94 -21.98 14.60
N VAL A 668 -33.92 -22.95 13.71
CA VAL A 668 -34.82 -24.10 13.70
C VAL A 668 -33.99 -25.37 13.77
N ASP A 669 -34.14 -26.14 14.85
CA ASP A 669 -33.47 -27.42 15.06
C ASP A 669 -34.46 -28.55 14.82
N LEU A 670 -34.39 -29.16 13.64
CA LEU A 670 -35.32 -30.21 13.21
C LEU A 670 -34.89 -31.56 13.78
N ASN A 671 -35.85 -32.36 14.24
CA ASN A 671 -35.61 -33.68 14.82
C ASN A 671 -36.57 -34.72 14.22
N GLY A 672 -36.13 -35.34 13.12
CA GLY A 672 -36.89 -36.42 12.46
C GLY A 672 -38.18 -35.95 11.80
N THR A 673 -38.24 -34.68 11.37
CA THR A 673 -39.42 -34.11 10.72
C THR A 673 -39.64 -34.70 9.32
N VAL A 674 -40.90 -35.01 9.00
CA VAL A 674 -41.30 -35.59 7.69
C VAL A 674 -42.26 -34.65 6.97
N GLY A 675 -42.07 -34.51 5.65
CA GLY A 675 -42.91 -33.68 4.77
C GLY A 675 -42.37 -32.27 4.52
N ILE A 676 -41.31 -31.85 5.23
CA ILE A 676 -40.68 -30.54 5.03
C ILE A 676 -39.47 -30.66 4.11
N ASN A 677 -39.44 -29.81 3.08
CA ASN A 677 -38.33 -29.67 2.13
C ASN A 677 -37.69 -28.29 2.20
N ASN A 678 -38.44 -27.25 2.58
CA ASN A 678 -37.93 -25.90 2.79
C ASN A 678 -38.75 -25.15 3.83
N ILE A 679 -38.11 -24.15 4.42
CA ILE A 679 -38.68 -23.26 5.43
C ILE A 679 -38.41 -21.82 5.01
N LYS A 680 -39.44 -21.00 5.01
CA LYS A 680 -39.35 -19.54 4.88
C LYS A 680 -39.32 -18.92 6.27
N ALA A 681 -38.44 -17.94 6.45
CA ALA A 681 -38.43 -17.09 7.63
C ALA A 681 -38.43 -15.62 7.20
N VAL A 682 -39.21 -14.80 7.90
CA VAL A 682 -39.22 -13.35 7.80
C VAL A 682 -39.40 -12.77 9.20
N PHE A 683 -38.71 -11.66 9.48
CA PHE A 683 -38.96 -10.87 10.68
C PHE A 683 -39.91 -9.71 10.34
N ASN A 684 -41.05 -9.64 11.04
CA ASN A 684 -42.03 -8.58 10.87
C ASN A 684 -41.81 -7.53 11.95
N GLN A 685 -41.26 -6.38 11.57
CA GLN A 685 -41.04 -5.24 12.47
C GLN A 685 -42.38 -4.48 12.70
N SER A 686 -43.24 -5.07 13.50
CA SER A 686 -44.53 -4.49 13.90
C SER A 686 -44.91 -5.05 15.25
N ASN A 687 -45.54 -4.22 16.11
CA ASN A 687 -45.98 -4.66 17.43
C ASN A 687 -46.78 -5.99 17.31
N PRO A 688 -46.38 -7.05 18.05
CA PRO A 688 -46.97 -8.38 17.90
C PRO A 688 -48.42 -8.50 18.42
N GLY A 689 -48.98 -7.43 18.99
CA GLY A 689 -50.34 -7.34 19.48
C GLY A 689 -50.46 -7.65 20.98
N VAL A 690 -51.66 -7.97 21.43
CA VAL A 690 -51.98 -8.21 22.85
C VAL A 690 -51.90 -9.69 23.22
N ILE A 691 -51.52 -9.99 24.46
CA ILE A 691 -51.56 -11.34 25.02
C ILE A 691 -52.99 -11.71 25.48
N PRO A 692 -53.43 -12.98 25.32
CA PRO A 692 -54.68 -13.45 25.93
C PRO A 692 -54.60 -13.48 27.46
N ALA A 693 -55.72 -13.18 28.12
CA ALA A 693 -55.83 -13.26 29.58
C ALA A 693 -55.53 -14.69 30.08
N GLY A 694 -54.67 -14.81 31.10
CA GLY A 694 -54.33 -16.09 31.73
C GLY A 694 -53.31 -16.95 30.97
N LEU A 695 -52.65 -16.42 29.94
CA LEU A 695 -51.57 -17.13 29.26
C LEU A 695 -50.37 -17.32 30.19
N THR A 696 -49.95 -18.57 30.39
CA THR A 696 -48.80 -18.91 31.24
C THR A 696 -47.70 -19.65 30.49
N ILE A 697 -46.45 -19.42 30.91
CA ILE A 697 -45.28 -20.21 30.53
C ILE A 697 -44.67 -20.74 31.82
N ASN A 698 -44.58 -22.07 31.95
CA ASN A 698 -44.03 -22.73 33.14
C ASN A 698 -44.69 -22.24 34.45
N ASN A 699 -46.02 -22.11 34.44
CA ASN A 699 -46.87 -21.58 35.52
C ASN A 699 -46.69 -20.08 35.87
N SER A 700 -45.84 -19.35 35.15
CA SER A 700 -45.72 -17.90 35.28
C SER A 700 -46.63 -17.18 34.27
N ASN A 701 -47.36 -16.16 34.73
CA ASN A 701 -48.15 -15.31 33.83
C ASN A 701 -47.22 -14.57 32.86
N VAL A 702 -47.52 -14.68 31.56
CA VAL A 702 -46.97 -13.77 30.56
C VAL A 702 -47.68 -12.43 30.73
N LEU A 703 -46.94 -11.34 30.86
CA LEU A 703 -47.47 -9.99 31.11
C LEU A 703 -47.54 -9.16 29.83
N ASP A 704 -46.56 -9.31 28.94
CA ASP A 704 -46.52 -8.61 27.66
C ASP A 704 -45.60 -9.35 26.66
N LEU A 705 -45.54 -8.84 25.43
CA LEU A 705 -44.64 -9.29 24.36
C LEU A 705 -43.55 -8.25 24.10
N LEU A 706 -42.38 -8.70 23.64
CA LEU A 706 -41.38 -7.77 23.12
C LEU A 706 -41.94 -6.96 21.95
N ASP A 707 -41.77 -5.64 22.01
CA ASP A 707 -42.50 -4.67 21.18
C ASP A 707 -41.93 -4.48 19.77
N TYR A 708 -40.73 -4.97 19.50
CA TYR A 708 -40.05 -4.73 18.23
C TYR A 708 -40.62 -5.52 17.05
N GLY A 709 -41.10 -6.75 17.27
CA GLY A 709 -41.63 -7.58 16.20
C GLY A 709 -41.83 -9.05 16.52
N TYR A 710 -42.04 -9.84 15.48
CA TYR A 710 -42.21 -11.30 15.56
C TYR A 710 -41.70 -11.99 14.29
N TRP A 711 -41.40 -13.28 14.37
CA TRP A 711 -40.99 -14.09 13.22
C TRP A 711 -42.18 -14.84 12.65
N THR A 712 -42.36 -14.77 11.33
CA THR A 712 -43.20 -15.73 10.62
C THR A 712 -42.30 -16.80 10.03
N VAL A 713 -42.46 -18.03 10.48
CA VAL A 713 -41.70 -19.19 10.00
C VAL A 713 -42.67 -20.17 9.35
N THR A 714 -42.51 -20.41 8.05
CA THR A 714 -43.49 -21.16 7.26
C THR A 714 -42.80 -22.24 6.41
N PRO A 715 -43.03 -23.53 6.67
CA PRO A 715 -42.52 -24.61 5.84
C PRO A 715 -43.33 -24.70 4.54
N ASN A 716 -42.82 -25.44 3.55
CA ASN A 716 -43.59 -25.79 2.35
C ASN A 716 -44.87 -26.58 2.68
N SER A 717 -44.87 -27.32 3.79
CA SER A 717 -46.03 -28.00 4.39
C SER A 717 -45.75 -28.26 5.87
N GLN A 718 -46.79 -28.29 6.70
CA GLN A 718 -46.64 -28.63 8.12
C GLN A 718 -46.03 -30.05 8.28
N PRO A 719 -45.25 -30.32 9.34
CA PRO A 719 -44.70 -31.65 9.59
C PRO A 719 -45.82 -32.70 9.74
N ILE A 720 -45.61 -33.87 9.14
CA ILE A 720 -46.49 -35.04 9.31
C ILE A 720 -46.15 -35.79 10.61
N SER A 721 -44.86 -35.83 10.93
CA SER A 721 -44.28 -36.44 12.14
C SER A 721 -42.98 -35.76 12.51
N GLY A 722 -42.42 -36.11 13.67
CA GLY A 722 -41.21 -35.48 14.24
C GLY A 722 -41.54 -34.19 14.98
N ASP A 723 -40.51 -33.63 15.62
CA ASP A 723 -40.62 -32.36 16.33
C ASP A 723 -39.43 -31.45 15.98
N TYR A 724 -39.47 -30.22 16.50
CA TYR A 724 -38.37 -29.28 16.35
C TYR A 724 -38.24 -28.36 17.55
N CYS A 725 -37.06 -27.75 17.68
CA CYS A 725 -36.83 -26.61 18.56
C CYS A 725 -36.72 -25.32 17.74
N ILE A 726 -37.24 -24.23 18.29
CA ILE A 726 -37.04 -22.89 17.74
C ILE A 726 -36.29 -22.03 18.75
N THR A 727 -35.35 -21.24 18.26
CA THR A 727 -34.63 -20.23 19.05
C THR A 727 -34.78 -18.89 18.36
N CYS A 728 -35.32 -17.90 19.07
CA CYS A 728 -35.52 -16.55 18.58
C CYS A 728 -34.58 -15.60 19.32
N CYS A 729 -33.85 -14.76 18.61
CA CYS A 729 -32.92 -13.78 19.15
C CYS A 729 -33.38 -12.38 18.76
N MET A 730 -33.89 -11.60 19.73
CA MET A 730 -34.37 -10.24 19.51
C MET A 730 -33.36 -9.19 20.01
N GLY A 731 -32.91 -8.28 19.14
CA GLY A 731 -32.02 -7.17 19.49
C GLY A 731 -32.71 -5.81 19.55
N GLY A 732 -33.78 -5.59 18.79
CA GLY A 732 -34.41 -4.27 18.64
C GLY A 732 -35.44 -3.87 19.71
N ALA A 733 -35.74 -4.73 20.69
CA ALA A 733 -36.78 -4.45 21.68
C ALA A 733 -36.29 -3.57 22.84
N PHE A 734 -37.18 -2.70 23.34
CA PHE A 734 -36.86 -1.77 24.43
C PHE A 734 -37.72 -2.00 25.69
N ASN A 735 -38.79 -2.78 25.60
CA ASN A 735 -39.75 -3.00 26.68
C ASN A 735 -39.50 -4.25 27.55
N GLY A 736 -38.43 -5.00 27.27
CA GLY A 736 -38.14 -6.26 27.96
C GLY A 736 -37.47 -6.09 29.34
N PRO A 737 -37.71 -7.01 30.30
CA PRO A 737 -37.03 -7.02 31.58
C PRO A 737 -35.54 -7.43 31.50
N THR A 738 -34.77 -7.20 32.57
CA THR A 738 -33.33 -7.50 32.57
C THR A 738 -33.01 -8.98 32.76
N SER A 739 -33.87 -9.76 33.43
CA SER A 739 -33.63 -11.16 33.72
C SER A 739 -34.02 -12.07 32.55
N ALA A 740 -33.07 -12.90 32.10
CA ALA A 740 -33.30 -13.90 31.07
C ALA A 740 -34.41 -14.91 31.42
N LEU A 741 -34.60 -15.18 32.72
CA LEU A 741 -35.56 -16.16 33.22
C LEU A 741 -37.02 -15.76 33.00
N GLN A 742 -37.27 -14.47 32.72
CA GLN A 742 -38.61 -13.93 32.50
C GLN A 742 -39.11 -14.12 31.08
N TYR A 743 -38.23 -14.48 30.13
CA TYR A 743 -38.58 -14.60 28.73
C TYR A 743 -39.02 -16.00 28.34
N GLY A 744 -39.96 -16.09 27.40
CA GLY A 744 -40.35 -17.35 26.78
C GLY A 744 -40.99 -17.13 25.41
N ILE A 745 -40.86 -18.10 24.51
CA ILE A 745 -41.50 -18.04 23.19
C ILE A 745 -42.98 -18.41 23.32
N VAL A 746 -43.81 -17.61 22.68
CA VAL A 746 -45.22 -17.91 22.38
C VAL A 746 -45.39 -18.06 20.87
N LYS A 747 -46.41 -18.81 20.45
CA LYS A 747 -46.75 -18.96 19.02
C LYS A 747 -48.22 -18.69 18.76
N ARG A 748 -48.57 -18.31 17.53
CA ARG A 748 -49.96 -18.22 17.04
C ARG A 748 -50.03 -18.66 15.59
N GLU A 749 -51.17 -19.18 15.16
CA GLU A 749 -51.35 -19.69 13.79
C GLU A 749 -51.21 -18.61 12.71
N ASN A 750 -51.66 -17.39 13.00
CA ASN A 750 -51.58 -16.21 12.13
C ASN A 750 -51.87 -14.93 12.93
N ASN A 751 -51.77 -13.77 12.29
CA ASN A 751 -51.99 -12.46 12.90
C ASN A 751 -53.40 -12.21 13.48
N SER A 752 -54.38 -13.08 13.21
CA SER A 752 -55.75 -13.01 13.77
C SER A 752 -55.99 -14.02 14.90
N ALA A 753 -55.06 -14.95 15.13
CA ALA A 753 -55.17 -15.96 16.19
C ALA A 753 -54.56 -15.47 17.52
N PRO A 754 -55.09 -15.91 18.68
CA PRO A 754 -54.49 -15.60 19.97
C PRO A 754 -53.11 -16.27 20.13
N TRP A 755 -52.22 -15.64 20.90
CA TRP A 755 -50.95 -16.23 21.31
C TRP A 755 -51.14 -17.42 22.25
N GLN A 756 -50.33 -18.46 22.07
CA GLN A 756 -50.40 -19.73 22.80
C GLN A 756 -49.03 -20.18 23.29
N SER A 757 -49.02 -20.89 24.42
CA SER A 757 -47.84 -21.53 25.02
C SER A 757 -47.83 -23.01 24.62
N ILE A 758 -47.25 -23.32 23.45
CA ILE A 758 -47.18 -24.68 22.91
C ILE A 758 -45.74 -25.17 22.91
N GLY A 759 -45.55 -26.47 23.13
CA GLY A 759 -44.23 -27.09 23.29
C GLY A 759 -43.66 -26.90 24.69
N GLN A 760 -42.39 -27.27 24.85
CA GLN A 760 -41.67 -27.30 26.12
C GLN A 760 -40.80 -26.04 26.30
N HIS A 761 -40.78 -25.52 27.52
CA HIS A 761 -39.99 -24.36 27.93
C HIS A 761 -38.97 -24.74 28.99
N SER A 762 -37.78 -24.15 28.93
CA SER A 762 -36.78 -24.25 30.01
C SER A 762 -36.15 -22.89 30.26
N ASN A 763 -36.14 -22.45 31.52
CA ASN A 763 -35.48 -21.21 31.92
C ASN A 763 -33.96 -21.25 31.67
N SER A 764 -33.34 -22.44 31.70
CA SER A 764 -31.91 -22.60 31.42
C SER A 764 -31.52 -22.33 29.96
N THR A 765 -32.50 -22.27 29.06
CA THR A 765 -32.24 -22.05 27.62
C THR A 765 -32.40 -20.59 27.19
N GLN A 766 -32.71 -19.69 28.12
CA GLN A 766 -32.92 -18.27 27.86
C GLN A 766 -31.69 -17.45 28.23
N SER A 767 -31.40 -16.39 27.49
CA SER A 767 -30.26 -15.51 27.79
C SER A 767 -30.52 -14.07 27.34
N VAL A 768 -29.89 -13.13 28.04
CA VAL A 768 -29.78 -11.73 27.62
C VAL A 768 -28.29 -11.40 27.58
N SER A 769 -27.76 -11.07 26.41
CA SER A 769 -26.34 -10.77 26.24
C SER A 769 -26.15 -9.69 25.18
N GLY A 770 -25.40 -8.64 25.50
CA GLY A 770 -25.11 -7.54 24.57
C GLY A 770 -26.37 -6.86 24.02
N GLY A 771 -27.44 -6.77 24.81
CA GLY A 771 -28.73 -6.22 24.38
C GLY A 771 -29.60 -7.17 23.54
N THR A 772 -29.12 -8.37 23.21
CA THR A 772 -29.91 -9.38 22.49
C THR A 772 -30.59 -10.33 23.48
N ILE A 773 -31.91 -10.42 23.42
CA ILE A 773 -32.74 -11.38 24.15
C ILE A 773 -32.84 -12.66 23.32
N THR A 774 -32.38 -13.79 23.85
CA THR A 774 -32.52 -15.10 23.22
C THR A 774 -33.50 -15.96 24.01
N ALA A 775 -34.54 -16.42 23.32
CA ALA A 775 -35.50 -17.37 23.86
C ALA A 775 -35.52 -18.67 23.03
N LYS A 776 -35.74 -19.83 23.67
CA LYS A 776 -35.85 -21.14 23.03
C LYS A 776 -37.10 -21.90 23.49
N ARG A 777 -37.72 -22.63 22.57
CA ARG A 777 -38.84 -23.57 22.79
C ARG A 777 -38.56 -24.89 22.07
N SER A 778 -38.90 -26.02 22.67
CA SER A 778 -38.70 -27.37 22.09
C SER A 778 -40.01 -28.15 21.99
N GLY A 779 -39.99 -29.31 21.31
CA GLY A 779 -41.16 -30.20 21.20
C GLY A 779 -42.32 -29.60 20.40
N LEU A 780 -42.02 -28.73 19.42
CA LEU A 780 -43.03 -28.14 18.54
C LEU A 780 -43.32 -29.07 17.36
N SER A 781 -44.59 -29.17 16.98
CA SER A 781 -45.07 -30.03 15.86
C SER A 781 -45.71 -29.26 14.70
N SER A 782 -45.85 -27.93 14.82
CA SER A 782 -46.39 -27.05 13.77
C SER A 782 -45.66 -25.71 13.76
N PHE A 783 -45.44 -25.17 12.57
CA PHE A 783 -44.81 -23.88 12.31
C PHE A 783 -45.84 -22.78 12.08
N SER A 784 -45.54 -21.57 12.52
CA SER A 784 -46.48 -20.43 12.45
C SER A 784 -45.76 -19.10 12.73
N ASP A 785 -46.45 -18.13 13.35
CA ASP A 785 -45.81 -16.94 13.93
C ASP A 785 -45.25 -17.24 15.32
N PHE A 786 -44.11 -16.63 15.65
CA PHE A 786 -43.40 -16.74 16.92
C PHE A 786 -43.04 -15.36 17.47
N GLY A 787 -43.41 -15.11 18.73
CA GLY A 787 -43.05 -13.92 19.49
C GLY A 787 -42.36 -14.29 20.79
N ILE A 788 -41.67 -13.33 21.41
CA ILE A 788 -41.07 -13.50 22.74
C ILE A 788 -41.95 -12.76 23.73
N GLY A 789 -42.59 -13.51 24.63
CA GLY A 789 -43.31 -12.97 25.77
C GLY A 789 -42.40 -12.86 26.99
N PHE A 790 -42.76 -11.98 27.91
CA PHE A 790 -42.12 -11.91 29.21
C PHE A 790 -43.12 -11.80 30.36
N GLY A 791 -42.77 -12.38 31.50
CA GLY A 791 -43.58 -12.41 32.72
C GLY A 791 -42.93 -11.68 33.91
N GLY A 792 -43.58 -11.71 35.06
CA GLY A 792 -42.98 -11.30 36.34
C GLY A 792 -41.88 -12.28 36.78
N GLU A 793 -41.01 -11.88 37.71
CA GLU A 793 -39.97 -12.79 38.23
C GLU A 793 -40.60 -14.02 38.90
N SER A 794 -40.29 -15.22 38.40
CA SER A 794 -40.53 -16.44 39.17
C SER A 794 -39.39 -16.57 40.18
N LEU A 795 -39.68 -16.40 41.47
CA LEU A 795 -38.73 -16.75 42.51
C LEU A 795 -38.38 -18.26 42.41
N PRO A 796 -37.11 -18.67 42.60
CA PRO A 796 -36.75 -20.07 42.74
C PRO A 796 -37.57 -20.70 43.87
N ILE A 797 -37.84 -22.01 43.80
CA ILE A 797 -38.53 -22.78 44.87
C ILE A 797 -38.03 -22.31 46.25
N SER A 798 -38.92 -21.71 47.03
CA SER A 798 -38.58 -21.17 48.34
C SER A 798 -38.85 -22.23 49.40
N VAL A 799 -37.81 -22.63 50.14
CA VAL A 799 -38.01 -23.02 51.53
C VAL A 799 -38.78 -21.88 52.18
N SER A 800 -40.05 -22.10 52.51
CA SER A 800 -40.95 -21.04 52.95
C SER A 800 -40.69 -20.63 54.40
N LEU A 801 -40.05 -21.50 55.19
CA LEU A 801 -39.67 -21.27 56.57
C LEU A 801 -38.47 -22.14 56.94
N PHE A 802 -37.42 -21.56 57.54
CA PHE A 802 -36.29 -22.28 58.13
C PHE A 802 -35.97 -21.69 59.52
N GLU A 803 -36.19 -22.47 60.57
CA GLU A 803 -36.03 -22.05 61.96
C GLU A 803 -35.04 -22.94 62.72
N LEU A 804 -34.31 -22.30 63.64
CA LEU A 804 -33.39 -22.97 64.57
C LEU A 804 -33.86 -22.76 66.00
N SER A 805 -33.83 -23.82 66.79
CA SER A 805 -34.00 -23.74 68.25
C SER A 805 -32.93 -24.56 68.97
N LYS A 806 -32.68 -24.20 70.24
CA LYS A 806 -31.75 -24.93 71.12
C LYS A 806 -32.53 -25.90 71.98
N GLU A 807 -32.05 -27.13 72.06
CA GLU A 807 -32.53 -28.12 73.02
C GLU A 807 -31.30 -28.75 73.69
N ASN A 808 -31.02 -28.36 74.95
CA ASN A 808 -29.78 -28.69 75.66
C ASN A 808 -28.54 -28.22 74.86
N GLN A 809 -27.58 -29.11 74.61
CA GLN A 809 -26.40 -28.88 73.75
C GLN A 809 -26.62 -29.35 72.30
N ASN A 810 -27.86 -29.39 71.81
CA ASN A 810 -28.18 -29.74 70.43
C ASN A 810 -28.91 -28.59 69.73
N ALA A 811 -28.69 -28.46 68.42
CA ALA A 811 -29.45 -27.57 67.56
C ALA A 811 -30.58 -28.37 66.90
N VAL A 812 -31.82 -27.86 66.98
CA VAL A 812 -32.99 -28.42 66.30
C VAL A 812 -33.33 -27.50 65.13
N LEU A 813 -33.33 -28.08 63.93
CA LEU A 813 -33.59 -27.44 62.65
C LEU A 813 -34.98 -27.84 62.19
N ASN A 814 -35.88 -26.88 61.97
CA ASN A 814 -37.21 -27.13 61.40
C ASN A 814 -37.36 -26.33 60.11
N TRP A 815 -37.84 -26.97 59.05
CA TRP A 815 -38.14 -26.24 57.81
C TRP A 815 -39.38 -26.75 57.10
N THR A 816 -39.99 -25.86 56.32
CA THR A 816 -41.14 -26.14 55.48
C THR A 816 -40.84 -25.79 54.03
N THR A 817 -41.15 -26.70 53.12
CA THR A 817 -41.21 -26.42 51.68
C THR A 817 -42.65 -26.10 51.30
N ALA A 818 -42.89 -25.09 50.46
CA ALA A 818 -44.25 -24.82 49.95
C ALA A 818 -44.66 -25.82 48.84
N THR A 819 -43.70 -26.15 47.98
CA THR A 819 -43.79 -27.16 46.92
C THR A 819 -42.39 -27.75 46.68
N GLU A 820 -42.33 -29.01 46.26
CA GLU A 820 -41.10 -29.71 45.87
C GLU A 820 -41.24 -30.21 44.43
N LEU A 821 -40.16 -30.13 43.66
CA LEU A 821 -40.11 -30.68 42.30
C LEU A 821 -38.82 -31.47 42.16
N ASN A 822 -38.93 -32.79 42.01
CA ASN A 822 -37.80 -33.72 41.90
C ASN A 822 -36.77 -33.62 43.04
N ASN A 823 -37.18 -33.25 44.25
CA ASN A 823 -36.33 -33.16 45.43
C ASN A 823 -35.95 -34.57 45.95
N ASP A 824 -34.67 -34.90 45.90
CA ASP A 824 -34.15 -36.18 46.39
C ASP A 824 -33.93 -36.14 47.91
N HIS A 825 -33.18 -35.15 48.40
CA HIS A 825 -32.90 -34.98 49.83
C HIS A 825 -32.45 -33.55 50.19
N PHE A 826 -32.42 -33.26 51.48
CA PHE A 826 -31.76 -32.10 52.05
C PHE A 826 -30.49 -32.52 52.76
N ASP A 827 -29.38 -31.88 52.39
CA ASP A 827 -28.12 -31.89 53.13
C ASP A 827 -28.17 -30.82 54.21
N ILE A 828 -27.93 -31.23 55.47
CA ILE A 828 -27.85 -30.34 56.60
C ILE A 828 -26.38 -30.02 56.82
N GLU A 829 -26.02 -28.75 56.67
CA GLU A 829 -24.65 -28.30 56.78
C GLU A 829 -24.46 -27.39 57.98
N ARG A 830 -23.36 -27.59 58.70
CA ARG A 830 -22.94 -26.83 59.88
C ARG A 830 -21.58 -26.18 59.62
N GLY A 831 -21.42 -24.93 60.00
CA GLY A 831 -20.14 -24.22 59.89
C GLY A 831 -19.79 -23.43 61.14
N PHE A 832 -18.49 -23.19 61.29
CA PHE A 832 -17.89 -22.35 62.32
C PHE A 832 -17.14 -21.21 61.64
N ILE A 833 -17.02 -20.06 62.30
CA ILE A 833 -16.13 -18.99 61.83
C ILE A 833 -14.69 -19.46 62.04
N ASN A 834 -13.90 -19.42 60.98
CA ASN A 834 -12.46 -19.63 60.99
C ASN A 834 -11.71 -18.31 61.28
N ASP A 835 -10.40 -18.38 61.53
CA ASP A 835 -9.54 -17.21 61.85
C ASP A 835 -9.56 -16.11 60.77
N ASP A 836 -9.89 -16.45 59.52
CA ASP A 836 -10.02 -15.52 58.39
C ASP A 836 -11.43 -14.89 58.25
N MET A 837 -12.28 -15.07 59.26
CA MET A 837 -13.69 -14.67 59.31
C MET A 837 -14.60 -15.34 58.26
N THR A 838 -14.16 -16.43 57.62
CA THR A 838 -15.02 -17.23 56.73
C THR A 838 -15.70 -18.36 57.48
N VAL A 839 -16.84 -18.83 56.96
CA VAL A 839 -17.56 -19.99 57.52
C VAL A 839 -17.41 -21.17 56.59
N GLU A 840 -16.65 -22.18 56.99
CA GLU A 840 -16.56 -23.45 56.27
C GLU A 840 -17.71 -24.37 56.71
N PHE A 841 -18.59 -24.70 55.76
CA PHE A 841 -19.74 -25.58 56.01
C PHE A 841 -19.39 -27.04 55.74
N LYS A 842 -19.71 -27.92 56.69
CA LYS A 842 -19.57 -29.38 56.57
C LYS A 842 -20.93 -30.05 56.73
N LYS A 843 -21.21 -31.05 55.89
CA LYS A 843 -22.42 -31.87 56.01
C LYS A 843 -22.42 -32.63 57.34
N ILE A 844 -23.47 -32.47 58.12
CA ILE A 844 -23.67 -33.13 59.42
C ILE A 844 -24.86 -34.10 59.40
N GLY A 845 -25.68 -34.08 58.36
CA GLY A 845 -26.80 -34.98 58.21
C GLY A 845 -27.51 -34.84 56.87
N GLU A 846 -28.46 -35.73 56.65
CA GLU A 846 -29.28 -35.78 55.45
C GLU A 846 -30.71 -36.14 55.84
N VAL A 847 -31.69 -35.51 55.20
CA VAL A 847 -33.12 -35.83 55.34
C VAL A 847 -33.72 -36.00 53.95
N SER A 848 -34.23 -37.20 53.65
CA SER A 848 -34.85 -37.50 52.35
C SER A 848 -36.04 -36.58 52.04
N GLY A 849 -36.09 -36.07 50.82
CA GLY A 849 -37.18 -35.27 50.30
C GLY A 849 -38.39 -36.12 49.89
N LYS A 850 -39.44 -35.49 49.36
CA LYS A 850 -40.65 -36.18 48.87
C LYS A 850 -40.70 -36.31 47.35
N GLY A 851 -39.61 -36.04 46.63
CA GLY A 851 -39.60 -36.02 45.17
C GLY A 851 -40.36 -34.81 44.64
N THR A 852 -41.53 -35.02 44.05
CA THR A 852 -42.39 -33.93 43.57
C THR A 852 -43.65 -33.85 44.43
N SER A 853 -43.83 -32.74 45.12
CA SER A 853 -44.98 -32.45 46.00
C SER A 853 -45.53 -31.06 45.70
N ASN A 854 -46.84 -30.96 45.48
CA ASN A 854 -47.53 -29.66 45.31
C ASN A 854 -48.18 -29.15 46.59
N SER A 855 -47.89 -29.79 47.74
CA SER A 855 -48.38 -29.41 49.07
C SER A 855 -47.22 -29.15 50.01
N ALA A 856 -47.44 -28.28 51.00
CA ALA A 856 -46.40 -27.94 51.95
C ALA A 856 -45.94 -29.15 52.76
N THR A 857 -44.62 -29.35 52.88
CA THR A 857 -44.03 -30.46 53.64
C THR A 857 -43.14 -29.92 54.75
N ASN A 858 -43.31 -30.46 55.96
CA ASN A 858 -42.52 -30.09 57.13
C ASN A 858 -41.45 -31.13 57.42
N TYR A 859 -40.25 -30.65 57.76
CA TYR A 859 -39.08 -31.46 58.06
C TYR A 859 -38.41 -31.00 59.35
N GLN A 860 -37.71 -31.92 60.00
CA GLN A 860 -36.96 -31.64 61.22
C GLN A 860 -35.64 -32.43 61.23
N PHE A 861 -34.59 -31.81 61.75
CA PHE A 861 -33.31 -32.47 62.01
C PHE A 861 -32.71 -31.98 63.34
N THR A 862 -32.15 -32.89 64.14
CA THR A 862 -31.47 -32.56 65.42
C THR A 862 -29.98 -32.89 65.33
N SER A 863 -29.14 -31.86 65.46
CA SER A 863 -27.68 -32.00 65.49
C SER A 863 -27.22 -32.57 66.83
N LYS A 864 -26.93 -33.88 66.89
CA LYS A 864 -26.28 -34.53 68.03
C LYS A 864 -24.77 -34.36 67.88
N GLN A 865 -24.11 -33.70 68.85
CA GLN A 865 -22.66 -33.30 68.90
C GLN A 865 -22.38 -31.80 68.66
N ASN A 866 -23.10 -30.86 69.30
CA ASN A 866 -22.59 -29.49 69.40
C ASN A 866 -21.83 -29.33 70.72
N VAL A 867 -20.60 -29.84 70.75
CA VAL A 867 -19.71 -29.80 71.92
C VAL A 867 -18.93 -28.47 72.02
N HIS A 868 -19.13 -27.56 71.05
CA HIS A 868 -18.39 -26.30 70.97
C HIS A 868 -19.26 -25.14 71.44
N SER A 869 -18.73 -24.32 72.32
CA SER A 869 -19.32 -23.02 72.65
C SER A 869 -19.08 -22.00 71.51
N GLY A 870 -19.83 -20.90 71.52
CA GLY A 870 -19.79 -19.87 70.48
C GLY A 870 -20.96 -19.92 69.49
N ILE A 871 -20.90 -19.08 68.45
CA ILE A 871 -21.93 -19.00 67.41
C ILE A 871 -21.67 -20.09 66.37
N ILE A 872 -22.66 -20.96 66.17
CA ILE A 872 -22.66 -22.02 65.17
C ILE A 872 -23.65 -21.68 64.06
N TYR A 873 -23.23 -21.83 62.80
CA TYR A 873 -24.03 -21.53 61.62
C TYR A 873 -24.59 -22.80 60.98
N PHE A 874 -25.81 -22.74 60.48
CA PHE A 874 -26.51 -23.84 59.82
C PHE A 874 -27.17 -23.37 58.53
N ARG A 875 -27.17 -24.23 57.52
CA ARG A 875 -27.95 -24.06 56.29
C ARG A 875 -28.43 -25.41 55.75
N LEU A 876 -29.43 -25.36 54.90
CA LEU A 876 -29.93 -26.50 54.16
C LEU A 876 -29.42 -26.41 52.72
N ARG A 877 -29.01 -27.54 52.16
CA ARG A 877 -28.73 -27.71 50.75
C ARG A 877 -29.73 -28.72 50.19
N GLN A 878 -30.73 -28.25 49.47
CA GLN A 878 -31.69 -29.09 48.79
C GLN A 878 -31.04 -29.69 47.54
N VAL A 879 -31.15 -31.00 47.34
CA VAL A 879 -30.54 -31.73 46.23
C VAL A 879 -31.65 -32.42 45.43
N ASP A 880 -31.71 -32.15 44.13
CA ASP A 880 -32.66 -32.76 43.21
C ASP A 880 -32.16 -34.15 42.74
N VAL A 881 -33.05 -34.99 42.21
CA VAL A 881 -32.74 -36.35 41.69
C VAL A 881 -31.66 -36.35 40.61
N ASN A 882 -31.46 -35.22 39.91
CA ASN A 882 -30.41 -35.07 38.89
C ASN A 882 -29.07 -34.53 39.44
N GLY A 883 -28.96 -34.32 40.76
CA GLY A 883 -27.77 -33.80 41.44
C GLY A 883 -27.64 -32.28 41.46
N ASN A 884 -28.58 -31.52 40.87
CA ASN A 884 -28.63 -30.07 41.05
C ASN A 884 -28.98 -29.72 42.49
N TYR A 885 -28.54 -28.56 42.98
CA TYR A 885 -28.82 -28.16 44.36
C TYR A 885 -29.05 -26.67 44.53
N THR A 886 -29.81 -26.32 45.57
CA THR A 886 -30.07 -24.95 46.02
C THR A 886 -29.84 -24.83 47.53
N TYR A 887 -29.41 -23.66 48.01
CA TYR A 887 -29.20 -23.41 49.44
C TYR A 887 -30.33 -22.58 50.04
N SER A 888 -30.64 -22.83 51.32
CA SER A 888 -31.48 -21.95 52.14
C SER A 888 -30.72 -20.69 52.58
N GLU A 889 -31.41 -19.80 53.28
CA GLU A 889 -30.75 -18.81 54.14
C GLU A 889 -29.91 -19.50 55.23
N ILE A 890 -28.87 -18.80 55.71
CA ILE A 890 -28.02 -19.25 56.82
C ILE A 890 -28.66 -18.75 58.13
N LYS A 891 -28.79 -19.63 59.12
CA LYS A 891 -29.24 -19.30 60.48
C LYS A 891 -28.15 -19.66 61.49
N SER A 892 -28.15 -19.04 62.67
CA SER A 892 -27.13 -19.33 63.70
C SER A 892 -27.70 -19.49 65.11
N LEU A 893 -26.96 -20.20 65.97
CA LEU A 893 -27.25 -20.39 67.40
C LEU A 893 -25.97 -20.22 68.24
N PHE A 894 -26.09 -19.60 69.41
CA PHE A 894 -24.99 -19.41 70.36
C PHE A 894 -24.99 -20.45 71.50
N PHE A 895 -23.89 -21.14 71.77
CA PHE A 895 -23.73 -22.05 72.93
C PHE A 895 -22.73 -21.47 73.94
N ALA A 896 -22.97 -21.58 75.25
CA ALA A 896 -22.10 -20.99 76.28
C ALA A 896 -20.94 -21.94 76.69
N ALA A 897 -19.77 -21.37 77.03
CA ALA A 897 -18.55 -22.12 77.40
C ALA A 897 -18.60 -22.70 78.84
N PRO A 898 -18.01 -23.89 79.08
CA PRO A 898 -17.92 -24.51 80.41
C PRO A 898 -16.83 -23.87 81.31
N PRO A 899 -16.85 -24.09 82.65
CA PRO A 899 -15.95 -23.40 83.60
C PRO A 899 -14.44 -23.65 83.40
N PHE A 900 -14.07 -24.88 83.05
CA PHE A 900 -12.71 -25.30 82.65
C PHE A 900 -12.77 -26.77 82.20
N VAL A 901 -12.42 -27.08 80.96
CA VAL A 901 -12.42 -28.44 80.40
C VAL A 901 -11.15 -28.63 79.58
N ILE A 902 -10.49 -29.78 79.73
CA ILE A 902 -9.32 -30.15 78.93
C ILE A 902 -9.65 -31.37 78.06
N SER A 903 -9.23 -31.35 76.79
CA SER A 903 -9.28 -32.50 75.89
C SER A 903 -8.25 -33.58 76.25
N ASP A 904 -8.29 -34.73 75.58
CA ASP A 904 -7.25 -35.75 75.77
C ASP A 904 -5.90 -35.29 75.18
N LEU A 905 -4.79 -35.81 75.73
CA LEU A 905 -3.45 -35.49 75.23
C LEU A 905 -3.17 -36.27 73.94
N TYR A 906 -2.71 -35.59 72.88
CA TYR A 906 -2.42 -36.22 71.60
C TYR A 906 -1.16 -35.67 70.89
N PRO A 907 -0.35 -36.53 70.23
CA PRO A 907 -0.45 -37.99 70.25
C PRO A 907 -0.04 -38.55 71.63
N ASN A 908 -0.65 -39.67 72.02
CA ASN A 908 -0.24 -40.44 73.20
C ASN A 908 -0.29 -41.93 72.85
N PRO A 909 0.86 -42.62 72.68
CA PRO A 909 2.23 -42.19 73.01
C PRO A 909 2.81 -41.08 72.10
N THR A 910 3.86 -40.39 72.55
CA THR A 910 4.58 -39.33 71.81
C THR A 910 6.11 -39.54 71.82
N ASP A 911 6.81 -39.00 70.82
CA ASP A 911 8.29 -38.96 70.76
C ASP A 911 8.81 -37.58 71.19
N ASP A 912 8.35 -36.50 70.53
CA ASP A 912 8.92 -35.15 70.67
C ASP A 912 8.00 -34.16 71.39
N ASN A 913 6.69 -34.17 71.12
CA ASN A 913 5.73 -33.23 71.70
C ASN A 913 4.30 -33.80 71.76
N PHE A 914 3.48 -33.30 72.68
CA PHE A 914 2.04 -33.58 72.69
C PHE A 914 1.25 -32.29 72.82
N ASN A 915 0.00 -32.35 72.36
CA ASN A 915 -0.97 -31.26 72.36
C ASN A 915 -2.16 -31.63 73.25
N PHE A 916 -2.81 -30.60 73.76
CA PHE A 916 -4.14 -30.70 74.34
C PHE A 916 -4.83 -29.35 74.27
N GLU A 917 -6.15 -29.37 74.33
CA GLU A 917 -6.99 -28.19 74.21
C GLU A 917 -7.64 -27.91 75.56
N VAL A 918 -7.69 -26.64 75.94
CA VAL A 918 -8.30 -26.15 77.17
C VAL A 918 -9.40 -25.16 76.80
N GLU A 919 -10.61 -25.42 77.25
CA GLU A 919 -11.73 -24.48 77.15
C GLU A 919 -12.12 -23.98 78.54
N THR A 920 -12.09 -22.66 78.74
CA THR A 920 -12.40 -22.02 80.03
C THR A 920 -13.33 -20.83 79.83
N ASN A 921 -14.15 -20.52 80.82
CA ASN A 921 -15.05 -19.36 80.80
C ASN A 921 -14.41 -18.08 81.38
N SER A 922 -13.13 -18.11 81.71
CA SER A 922 -12.36 -16.94 82.15
C SER A 922 -10.87 -17.15 81.90
N GLU A 923 -10.14 -16.05 81.76
CA GLU A 923 -8.68 -16.06 81.74
C GLU A 923 -8.10 -16.56 83.08
N LYS A 924 -7.09 -17.45 83.04
CA LYS A 924 -6.47 -18.08 84.23
C LYS A 924 -4.97 -18.34 84.00
N GLU A 925 -4.15 -18.12 85.02
CA GLU A 925 -2.76 -18.60 85.05
C GLU A 925 -2.71 -20.04 85.58
N ILE A 926 -2.04 -20.92 84.86
CA ILE A 926 -1.82 -22.32 85.28
C ILE A 926 -0.36 -22.71 85.16
N THR A 927 0.05 -23.69 85.94
CA THR A 927 1.37 -24.33 85.82
C THR A 927 1.19 -25.77 85.35
N ILE A 928 1.89 -26.12 84.28
CA ILE A 928 1.93 -27.46 83.67
C ILE A 928 3.18 -28.17 84.19
N LYS A 929 3.01 -29.31 84.84
CA LYS A 929 4.08 -30.13 85.43
C LYS A 929 4.09 -31.51 84.80
N LEU A 930 5.27 -32.03 84.45
CA LEU A 930 5.44 -33.45 84.10
C LEU A 930 6.23 -34.14 85.19
N ILE A 931 5.63 -35.17 85.78
CA ILE A 931 6.21 -35.95 86.87
C ILE A 931 6.45 -37.37 86.37
N ASN A 932 7.66 -37.90 86.54
CA ASN A 932 7.97 -39.27 86.14
C ASN A 932 7.36 -40.31 87.10
N SER A 933 7.44 -41.60 86.75
CA SER A 933 6.91 -42.69 87.57
C SER A 933 7.55 -42.85 88.96
N ALA A 934 8.69 -42.20 89.23
CA ALA A 934 9.32 -42.16 90.54
C ALA A 934 8.86 -40.95 91.40
N GLY A 935 7.98 -40.09 90.87
CA GLY A 935 7.50 -38.88 91.54
C GLY A 935 8.43 -37.67 91.39
N GLN A 936 9.45 -37.74 90.53
CA GLN A 936 10.36 -36.63 90.29
C GLN A 936 9.75 -35.67 89.24
N LEU A 937 9.83 -34.36 89.50
CA LEU A 937 9.45 -33.32 88.56
C LEU A 937 10.50 -33.22 87.44
N MET A 938 10.05 -33.35 86.20
CA MET A 938 10.90 -33.44 85.02
C MET A 938 10.74 -32.24 84.09
N PHE A 939 9.59 -31.59 84.11
CA PHE A 939 9.28 -30.37 83.37
C PHE A 939 8.26 -29.54 84.12
N GLU A 940 8.41 -28.23 84.10
CA GLU A 940 7.46 -27.27 84.66
C GLU A 940 7.39 -26.02 83.77
N GLU A 941 6.18 -25.58 83.44
CA GLU A 941 5.94 -24.39 82.63
C GLU A 941 4.67 -23.65 83.08
N ASN A 942 4.77 -22.33 83.27
CA ASN A 942 3.61 -21.48 83.54
C ASN A 942 2.99 -20.98 82.23
N ARG A 943 1.66 -20.99 82.14
CA ARG A 943 0.88 -20.54 80.99
C ARG A 943 -0.37 -19.78 81.42
N THR A 944 -0.58 -18.62 80.81
CA THR A 944 -1.88 -17.93 80.79
C THR A 944 -2.81 -18.60 79.80
N ILE A 945 -4.00 -19.02 80.24
CA ILE A 945 -5.09 -19.55 79.42
C ILE A 945 -6.14 -18.46 79.28
N MET A 946 -6.47 -18.06 78.06
CA MET A 946 -7.48 -17.03 77.80
C MET A 946 -8.90 -17.58 77.96
N GLU A 947 -9.89 -16.71 78.19
CA GLU A 947 -11.31 -17.09 78.07
C GLU A 947 -11.61 -17.66 76.67
N GLY A 948 -12.31 -18.79 76.61
CA GLY A 948 -12.60 -19.54 75.40
C GLY A 948 -11.68 -20.74 75.19
N PHE A 949 -11.53 -21.14 73.94
CA PHE A 949 -10.77 -22.32 73.52
C PHE A 949 -9.29 -21.97 73.29
N ASN A 950 -8.40 -22.77 73.88
CA ASN A 950 -6.95 -22.61 73.81
C ASN A 950 -6.32 -23.95 73.42
N SER A 951 -5.34 -23.94 72.52
CA SER A 951 -4.57 -25.15 72.15
C SER A 951 -3.13 -25.02 72.66
N ILE A 952 -2.66 -25.99 73.44
CA ILE A 952 -1.35 -25.97 74.12
C ILE A 952 -0.50 -27.13 73.61
N ASN A 953 0.74 -26.82 73.22
CA ASN A 953 1.76 -27.80 72.82
C ASN A 953 2.87 -27.85 73.88
N ILE A 954 3.25 -29.06 74.29
CA ILE A 954 4.34 -29.30 75.23
C ILE A 954 5.43 -30.12 74.54
N ASN A 955 6.63 -29.54 74.44
CA ASN A 955 7.81 -30.23 73.94
C ASN A 955 8.44 -31.06 75.06
N VAL A 956 8.56 -32.36 74.81
CA VAL A 956 9.15 -33.34 75.73
C VAL A 956 10.40 -33.99 75.16
N GLU A 957 10.92 -33.56 74.00
CA GLU A 957 12.05 -34.14 73.25
C GLU A 957 13.24 -34.51 74.15
N ASN A 958 13.61 -33.62 75.08
CA ASN A 958 14.76 -33.79 75.98
C ASN A 958 14.48 -34.62 77.25
N LEU A 959 13.25 -35.08 77.47
CA LEU A 959 12.92 -35.97 78.58
C LEU A 959 13.29 -37.42 78.24
N PRO A 960 13.75 -38.24 79.20
CA PRO A 960 13.97 -39.66 78.99
C PRO A 960 12.70 -40.41 78.50
N ARG A 961 12.88 -41.58 77.90
CA ARG A 961 11.76 -42.45 77.52
C ARG A 961 11.09 -43.01 78.78
N GLY A 962 9.76 -42.95 78.86
CA GLY A 962 9.05 -43.34 80.07
C GLY A 962 7.61 -42.83 80.15
N ILE A 963 6.96 -43.11 81.28
CA ILE A 963 5.60 -42.65 81.56
C ILE A 963 5.68 -41.39 82.43
N TYR A 964 4.95 -40.36 82.02
CA TYR A 964 4.85 -39.10 82.72
C TYR A 964 3.39 -38.81 83.09
N ASN A 965 3.17 -38.27 84.29
CA ASN A 965 1.91 -37.66 84.68
C ASN A 965 2.00 -36.16 84.37
N VAL A 966 1.14 -35.68 83.48
CA VAL A 966 0.96 -34.26 83.19
C VAL A 966 -0.06 -33.72 84.17
N GLU A 967 0.37 -32.83 85.04
CA GLU A 967 -0.46 -32.18 86.06
C GLU A 967 -0.59 -30.70 85.71
N LEU A 968 -1.82 -30.21 85.64
CA LEU A 968 -2.10 -28.78 85.56
C LEU A 968 -2.56 -28.31 86.92
N VAL A 969 -1.85 -27.35 87.49
CA VAL A 969 -2.17 -26.75 88.79
C VAL A 969 -2.48 -25.27 88.60
N ASP A 970 -3.30 -24.71 89.48
CA ASP A 970 -3.57 -23.27 89.50
C ASP A 970 -2.44 -22.47 90.17
N GLU A 971 -2.61 -21.15 90.22
CA GLU A 971 -1.69 -20.20 90.88
C GLU A 971 -1.41 -20.51 92.37
N ASN A 972 -2.28 -21.30 93.03
CA ASN A 972 -2.12 -21.73 94.42
C ASN A 972 -1.52 -23.14 94.55
N ASN A 973 -1.02 -23.72 93.44
CA ASN A 973 -0.53 -25.10 93.34
C ASN A 973 -1.61 -26.18 93.62
N LEU A 974 -2.91 -25.88 93.51
CA LEU A 974 -3.96 -26.89 93.59
C LEU A 974 -4.11 -27.60 92.23
N LEU A 975 -4.16 -28.94 92.25
CA LEU A 975 -4.34 -29.75 91.05
C LEU A 975 -5.72 -29.53 90.44
N ILE A 976 -5.73 -28.98 89.21
CA ILE A 976 -6.92 -28.81 88.38
C ILE A 976 -7.25 -30.14 87.71
N GLN A 977 -6.26 -30.72 87.00
CA GLN A 977 -6.43 -31.97 86.29
C GLN A 977 -5.08 -32.68 86.10
N SER A 978 -5.12 -34.01 86.03
CA SER A 978 -3.97 -34.83 85.65
C SER A 978 -4.31 -35.80 84.51
N LYS A 979 -3.36 -35.98 83.59
CA LYS A 979 -3.45 -36.87 82.44
C LYS A 979 -2.11 -37.58 82.24
N LYS A 980 -2.16 -38.85 81.85
CA LYS A 980 -0.96 -39.66 81.62
C LYS A 980 -0.50 -39.55 80.17
N ILE A 981 0.80 -39.32 79.95
CA ILE A 981 1.44 -39.38 78.64
C ILE A 981 2.54 -40.45 78.65
N VAL A 982 2.65 -41.22 77.56
CA VAL A 982 3.74 -42.18 77.34
C VAL A 982 4.71 -41.57 76.34
N LYS A 983 5.98 -41.39 76.75
CA LYS A 983 7.06 -40.98 75.85
C LYS A 983 7.87 -42.20 75.41
N TYR A 984 8.04 -42.37 74.09
CA TYR A 984 8.70 -43.54 73.52
C TYR A 984 10.20 -43.46 73.31
#